data_AF-A0A517YJX6-F1
#
_entry.id   AF-A0A517YJX6-F1
#
_cell.length_a   1.000
_cell.length_b   1.000
_cell.length_c   1.000
_cell.angle_alpha   90.00
_cell.angle_beta   90.00
_cell.angle_gamma   90.00
#
_symmetry.space_group_name_H-M   'P 1'
#
loop_
_entity.id
_entity.type
_entity.pdbx_description
1 polymer ?
#
loop_
_entity_poly.entity_id
_entity_poly.type
_entity_poly.pdbx_seq_one_letter_code
_entity_poly.pdbx_strand_id
1 'polypeptide(L)'
;MSVAAVDFDPYRDWLKVDDVAHPLNAYQLLRLAPLEADLSKIRVGYMRQLDALDAKGDHGDGALIDRLRGELQQAFDLLCDQDRKAVLDAQLRRRTNTSVPQPSAEAVATAGHTVQCRRCLKGNSPNRRFCGDCGQPLWEKCPQCAAEVSVAERFCGGCGANIRGELEQKERTFREQLSAAKQAADALQFDAAISRFRKLAAIDDIRFESLAREALAAVEETEQRRATLQVQIEESFRRAQQLISEHSYEQAISILSDVPAALRTRELEKLLERSKSVRQELLQLSGEIRQAMEQKEYTGLLLKIERLLSLKPGHTQAQGIANQLREHFYKQAKAKVATCRYADAVDILTQIPESFRTPETNTLEDSASELAALLNSVQNEPLAIGSLQGIADKLGKFAPQNQEVTKLRQRLADRLAKAPSQERMAAADWQPAPVKSAIGPPVDWLAHFTRVQSLDEKVKSTLADHPGEFFIALGLALQGVEQAEVPLNLITAEKGSVLARFKSVFGRKSPAMVWGLDLGDHALKAIKLVRDEKTGQLHLAACEYISHERSLGGSDADMIRAEVQEKTLADFAGRNDLKGCQVIAAIAAQRVLGRFCELPPLPAKKVAAAVEFEAKHQFPIPLDELKWAYYVLDEAEGKAADEAPRRIMIVAARNSHVQERLALCKRAGIEVSVLQSECVALHNAIRFEFGTPPAAEEKKGDAKTSSQKAPPVVNPASVEEDVALAIVDIGVSSTSVLVSSSRGLWFRTFGQAGNNFTNQLAKQLQVTHEQAEQLKRSPSKARRYHLFLAATQPQLVQLAGEIERSLASYHKQNSALDISRVYGIGGGFQTHGLLRQLRFGK
;
A
#
# COMPACT_ATOMS: atom_id res chain seq x y z
N MET A 1 -41.15 -41.60 -71.45
CA MET A 1 -42.23 -41.89 -70.48
C MET A 1 -42.31 -40.73 -69.51
N SER A 2 -43.50 -40.17 -69.34
CA SER A 2 -43.83 -39.08 -68.42
C SER A 2 -43.67 -39.51 -66.95
N VAL A 3 -42.96 -38.74 -66.14
CA VAL A 3 -43.13 -38.72 -64.68
C VAL A 3 -43.44 -37.28 -64.29
N ALA A 4 -44.65 -37.06 -63.79
CA ALA A 4 -45.14 -35.75 -63.36
C ALA A 4 -44.22 -35.16 -62.28
N ALA A 5 -43.86 -33.89 -62.41
CA ALA A 5 -43.26 -33.14 -61.31
C ALA A 5 -44.28 -33.11 -60.16
N VAL A 6 -43.94 -33.77 -59.05
CA VAL A 6 -44.73 -33.71 -57.82
C VAL A 6 -44.65 -32.27 -57.33
N ASP A 7 -45.81 -31.62 -57.27
CA ASP A 7 -46.00 -30.26 -56.78
C ASP A 7 -45.70 -30.22 -55.28
N PHE A 8 -44.45 -29.99 -54.88
CA PHE A 8 -44.00 -29.99 -53.48
C PHE A 8 -44.21 -28.61 -52.84
N ASP A 9 -45.01 -28.56 -51.78
CA ASP A 9 -45.28 -27.35 -50.99
C ASP A 9 -44.89 -27.61 -49.53
N PRO A 10 -43.88 -26.92 -48.97
CA PRO A 10 -43.44 -27.15 -47.60
C PRO A 10 -44.51 -26.86 -46.54
N TYR A 11 -45.45 -25.94 -46.77
CA TYR A 11 -46.53 -25.64 -45.82
C TYR A 11 -47.53 -26.80 -45.75
N ARG A 12 -47.88 -27.38 -46.90
CA ARG A 12 -48.78 -28.53 -46.98
C ARG A 12 -48.09 -29.83 -46.61
N ASP A 13 -46.92 -30.08 -47.16
CA ASP A 13 -46.27 -31.38 -47.12
C ASP A 13 -45.52 -31.61 -45.81
N TRP A 14 -44.98 -30.55 -45.19
CA TRP A 14 -44.28 -30.64 -43.89
C TRP A 14 -45.12 -30.12 -42.73
N LEU A 15 -45.61 -28.88 -42.81
CA LEU A 15 -46.32 -28.21 -41.71
C LEU A 15 -47.81 -28.60 -41.61
N LYS A 16 -48.30 -29.35 -42.61
CA LYS A 16 -49.70 -29.83 -42.70
C LYS A 16 -50.72 -28.69 -42.63
N VAL A 17 -50.38 -27.53 -43.18
CA VAL A 17 -51.29 -26.41 -43.38
C VAL A 17 -52.11 -26.69 -44.64
N ASP A 18 -53.44 -26.64 -44.53
CA ASP A 18 -54.34 -26.94 -45.65
C ASP A 18 -54.21 -25.90 -46.78
N ASP A 19 -54.62 -26.27 -48.01
CA ASP A 19 -54.43 -25.53 -49.26
C ASP A 19 -55.22 -24.19 -49.28
N VAL A 20 -54.68 -23.18 -48.60
CA VAL A 20 -55.24 -21.83 -48.47
C VAL A 20 -54.44 -20.85 -49.34
N ALA A 21 -55.15 -19.94 -50.02
CA ALA A 21 -54.53 -18.88 -50.81
C ALA A 21 -53.45 -18.14 -50.00
N HIS A 22 -52.22 -18.18 -50.50
CA HIS A 22 -51.08 -17.47 -49.92
C HIS A 22 -51.25 -15.95 -50.14
N PRO A 23 -50.75 -15.08 -49.23
CA PRO A 23 -49.95 -15.41 -48.04
C PRO A 23 -50.78 -15.87 -46.83
N LEU A 24 -50.23 -16.80 -46.05
CA LEU A 24 -50.81 -17.32 -44.81
C LEU A 24 -50.69 -16.29 -43.67
N ASN A 25 -51.71 -16.17 -42.83
CA ASN A 25 -51.62 -15.40 -41.59
C ASN A 25 -51.08 -16.24 -40.41
N ALA A 26 -50.74 -15.58 -39.31
CA ALA A 26 -50.13 -16.23 -38.15
C ALA A 26 -50.97 -17.38 -37.55
N TYR A 27 -52.30 -17.26 -37.50
CA TYR A 27 -53.17 -18.35 -37.03
C TYR A 27 -53.15 -19.55 -37.97
N GLN A 28 -53.16 -19.29 -39.28
CA GLN A 28 -53.11 -20.35 -40.31
C GLN A 28 -51.78 -21.08 -40.26
N LEU A 29 -50.67 -20.34 -40.16
CA LEU A 29 -49.33 -20.91 -40.13
C LEU A 29 -49.12 -21.81 -38.89
N LEU A 30 -49.62 -21.40 -37.73
CA LEU A 30 -49.56 -22.21 -36.49
C LEU A 30 -50.65 -23.29 -36.39
N ARG A 31 -51.52 -23.41 -37.40
CA ARG A 31 -52.70 -24.29 -37.42
C ARG A 31 -53.58 -24.12 -36.18
N LEU A 32 -53.91 -22.88 -35.89
CA LEU A 32 -54.81 -22.45 -34.81
C LEU A 32 -56.15 -22.01 -35.38
N ALA A 33 -57.19 -22.08 -34.55
CA ALA A 33 -58.47 -21.45 -34.89
C ALA A 33 -58.25 -19.93 -35.03
N PRO A 34 -58.90 -19.26 -36.02
CA PRO A 34 -58.87 -17.80 -36.11
C PRO A 34 -59.33 -17.17 -34.80
N LEU A 35 -58.65 -16.10 -34.38
CA LEU A 35 -58.95 -15.36 -33.15
C LEU A 35 -58.74 -16.16 -31.85
N GLU A 36 -57.93 -17.22 -31.86
CA GLU A 36 -57.56 -17.96 -30.65
C GLU A 36 -56.99 -16.99 -29.59
N ALA A 37 -57.54 -17.07 -28.37
CA ALA A 37 -57.21 -16.17 -27.28
C ALA A 37 -56.35 -16.84 -26.21
N ASP A 38 -56.33 -18.17 -26.18
CA ASP A 38 -55.57 -18.96 -25.20
C ASP A 38 -54.09 -19.05 -25.60
N LEU A 39 -53.24 -18.35 -24.84
CA LEU A 39 -51.78 -18.34 -25.03
C LEU A 39 -51.16 -19.74 -24.91
N SER A 40 -51.73 -20.62 -24.07
CA SER A 40 -51.24 -21.99 -23.95
C SER A 40 -51.47 -22.76 -25.24
N LYS A 41 -52.62 -22.58 -25.89
CA LYS A 41 -52.89 -23.18 -27.20
C LYS A 41 -52.02 -22.59 -28.30
N ILE A 42 -51.77 -21.28 -28.29
CA ILE A 42 -50.85 -20.63 -29.24
C ILE A 42 -49.45 -21.24 -29.13
N ARG A 43 -48.93 -21.39 -27.90
CA ARG A 43 -47.62 -22.01 -27.65
C ARG A 43 -47.58 -23.48 -28.08
N VAL A 44 -48.62 -24.26 -27.78
CA VAL A 44 -48.72 -25.66 -28.22
C VAL A 44 -48.76 -25.76 -29.75
N GLY A 45 -49.48 -24.86 -30.43
CA GLY A 45 -49.52 -24.78 -31.88
C GLY A 45 -48.15 -24.49 -32.50
N TYR A 46 -47.41 -23.53 -31.93
CA TYR A 46 -46.05 -23.19 -32.34
C TYR A 46 -45.07 -24.36 -32.15
N MET A 47 -45.03 -24.96 -30.96
CA MET A 47 -44.14 -26.10 -30.68
C MET A 47 -44.43 -27.28 -31.60
N ARG A 48 -45.71 -27.60 -31.85
CA ARG A 48 -46.11 -28.65 -32.79
C ARG A 48 -45.57 -28.40 -34.21
N GLN A 49 -45.53 -27.14 -34.66
CA GLN A 49 -45.01 -26.80 -35.98
C GLN A 49 -43.48 -26.86 -36.05
N LEU A 50 -42.79 -26.44 -34.98
CA LEU A 50 -41.35 -26.64 -34.86
C LEU A 50 -40.99 -28.12 -34.86
N ASP A 51 -41.67 -28.94 -34.05
CA ASP A 51 -41.44 -30.39 -33.97
C ASP A 51 -41.66 -31.06 -35.34
N ALA A 52 -42.68 -30.64 -36.09
CA ALA A 52 -42.95 -31.14 -37.44
C ALA A 52 -41.86 -30.77 -38.46
N LEU A 53 -41.22 -29.61 -38.29
CA LEU A 53 -40.11 -29.13 -39.10
C LEU A 53 -38.79 -29.82 -38.71
N ASP A 54 -38.53 -29.97 -37.41
CA ASP A 54 -37.36 -30.66 -36.85
C ASP A 54 -37.33 -32.14 -37.23
N ALA A 55 -38.50 -32.79 -37.29
CA ALA A 55 -38.65 -34.17 -37.75
C ALA A 55 -38.26 -34.38 -39.23
N LYS A 56 -37.94 -33.32 -40.00
CA LYS A 56 -37.44 -33.43 -41.38
C LYS A 56 -35.92 -33.55 -41.48
N GLY A 57 -35.17 -33.28 -40.41
CA GLY A 57 -33.74 -33.56 -40.27
C GLY A 57 -32.86 -33.12 -41.46
N ASP A 58 -31.73 -33.81 -41.65
CA ASP A 58 -30.73 -33.59 -42.72
C ASP A 58 -31.23 -33.91 -44.15
N HIS A 59 -32.52 -34.19 -44.34
CA HIS A 59 -33.11 -34.55 -45.64
C HIS A 59 -33.87 -33.39 -46.31
N GLY A 60 -33.89 -32.20 -45.70
CA GLY A 60 -34.45 -30.97 -46.29
C GLY A 60 -33.39 -29.92 -46.64
N ASP A 61 -33.72 -28.98 -47.53
CA ASP A 61 -32.90 -27.79 -47.78
C ASP A 61 -32.79 -26.95 -46.50
N GLY A 62 -31.59 -26.89 -45.90
CA GLY A 62 -31.33 -26.17 -44.66
C GLY A 62 -31.73 -24.69 -44.71
N ALA A 63 -31.56 -24.03 -45.86
CA ALA A 63 -31.96 -22.63 -46.03
C ALA A 63 -33.49 -22.46 -46.05
N LEU A 64 -34.23 -23.47 -46.53
CA LEU A 64 -35.69 -23.49 -46.48
C LEU A 64 -36.20 -23.76 -45.06
N ILE A 65 -35.56 -24.67 -44.32
CA ILE A 65 -35.89 -24.97 -42.93
C ILE A 65 -35.67 -23.74 -42.04
N ASP A 66 -34.53 -23.06 -42.17
CA ASP A 66 -34.23 -21.85 -41.38
C ASP A 66 -35.21 -20.71 -41.68
N ARG A 67 -35.62 -20.56 -42.95
CA ARG A 67 -36.65 -19.59 -43.34
C ARG A 67 -37.99 -19.89 -42.68
N LEU A 68 -38.48 -21.13 -42.80
CA LEU A 68 -39.75 -21.55 -42.20
C LEU A 68 -39.74 -21.45 -40.68
N ARG A 69 -38.61 -21.76 -40.04
CA ARG A 69 -38.43 -21.56 -38.59
C ARG A 69 -38.54 -20.08 -38.22
N GLY A 70 -37.93 -19.20 -39.00
CA GLY A 70 -38.07 -17.75 -38.86
C GLY A 70 -39.51 -17.29 -39.00
N GLU A 71 -40.25 -17.79 -39.99
CA GLU A 71 -41.67 -17.45 -40.20
C GLU A 71 -42.57 -17.95 -39.05
N LEU A 72 -42.34 -19.17 -38.55
CA LEU A 72 -43.04 -19.71 -37.39
C LEU A 72 -42.77 -18.88 -36.12
N GLN A 73 -41.52 -18.49 -35.89
CA GLN A 73 -41.15 -17.62 -34.77
C GLN A 73 -41.85 -16.27 -34.88
N GLN A 74 -41.84 -15.64 -36.06
CA GLN A 74 -42.51 -14.37 -36.30
C GLN A 74 -44.02 -14.46 -36.06
N ALA A 75 -44.66 -15.55 -36.51
CA ALA A 75 -46.08 -15.79 -36.27
C ALA A 75 -46.38 -15.96 -34.76
N PHE A 76 -45.54 -16.69 -34.04
CA PHE A 76 -45.68 -16.85 -32.59
C PHE A 76 -45.49 -15.53 -31.83
N ASP A 77 -44.44 -14.77 -32.16
CA ASP A 77 -44.16 -13.47 -31.53
C ASP A 77 -45.29 -12.47 -31.79
N LEU A 78 -45.83 -12.45 -33.01
CA LEU A 78 -46.99 -11.61 -33.35
C LEU A 78 -48.21 -11.95 -32.50
N LEU A 79 -48.52 -13.24 -32.32
CA LEU A 79 -49.67 -13.69 -31.55
C LEU A 79 -49.47 -13.57 -30.03
N CYS A 80 -48.23 -13.45 -29.54
CA CYS A 80 -47.93 -13.18 -28.14
C CYS A 80 -47.94 -11.68 -27.80
N ASP A 81 -47.74 -10.80 -28.79
CA ASP A 81 -47.82 -9.34 -28.62
C ASP A 81 -49.28 -8.89 -28.69
N GLN A 82 -49.78 -8.31 -27.58
CA GLN A 82 -51.17 -7.90 -27.44
C GLN A 82 -51.63 -6.90 -28.52
N ASP A 83 -50.79 -5.92 -28.86
CA ASP A 83 -51.14 -4.88 -29.83
C ASP A 83 -51.08 -5.43 -31.27
N ARG A 84 -50.05 -6.22 -31.59
CA ARG A 84 -49.89 -6.82 -32.94
C ARG A 84 -50.98 -7.86 -33.20
N LYS A 85 -51.32 -8.69 -32.20
CA LYS A 85 -52.46 -9.61 -32.26
C LYS A 85 -53.78 -8.86 -32.45
N ALA A 86 -54.00 -7.76 -31.72
CA ALA A 86 -55.23 -6.97 -31.85
C ALA A 86 -55.42 -6.39 -33.27
N VAL A 87 -54.34 -5.95 -33.92
CA VAL A 87 -54.37 -5.50 -35.31
C VAL A 87 -54.77 -6.63 -36.25
N LEU A 88 -54.11 -7.80 -36.14
CA LEU A 88 -54.42 -8.97 -36.95
C LEU A 88 -55.87 -9.44 -36.72
N ASP A 89 -56.32 -9.49 -35.47
CA ASP A 89 -57.67 -9.89 -35.08
C ASP A 89 -58.71 -8.93 -35.67
N ALA A 90 -58.47 -7.62 -35.63
CA ALA A 90 -59.35 -6.63 -36.23
C ALA A 90 -59.40 -6.76 -37.76
N GLN A 91 -58.28 -7.01 -38.44
CA GLN A 91 -58.28 -7.27 -39.89
C GLN A 91 -59.08 -8.52 -40.26
N LEU A 92 -58.93 -9.60 -39.50
CA LEU A 92 -59.67 -10.84 -39.71
C LEU A 92 -61.17 -10.64 -39.45
N ARG A 93 -61.54 -9.93 -38.38
CA ARG A 93 -62.94 -9.62 -38.06
C ARG A 93 -63.59 -8.70 -39.09
N ARG A 94 -62.89 -7.70 -39.62
CA ARG A 94 -63.39 -6.88 -40.74
C ARG A 94 -63.64 -7.71 -42.01
N ARG A 95 -62.81 -8.73 -42.27
CA ARG A 95 -63.00 -9.68 -43.37
C ARG A 95 -64.21 -10.61 -43.14
N THR A 96 -64.43 -11.06 -41.89
CA THR A 96 -65.52 -12.01 -41.54
C THR A 96 -66.85 -11.36 -41.18
N ASN A 97 -66.91 -10.07 -40.84
CA ASN A 97 -68.15 -9.30 -40.54
C ASN A 97 -69.11 -9.16 -41.74
N THR A 98 -68.89 -9.92 -42.81
CA THR A 98 -69.87 -10.21 -43.87
C THR A 98 -70.92 -11.25 -43.44
N SER A 99 -70.79 -11.91 -42.29
CA SER A 99 -71.83 -12.81 -41.75
C SER A 99 -72.20 -12.48 -40.28
N VAL A 100 -73.43 -12.01 -40.07
CA VAL A 100 -73.98 -11.75 -38.72
C VAL A 100 -74.97 -12.89 -38.36
N PRO A 101 -74.92 -13.50 -37.15
CA PRO A 101 -75.80 -14.63 -36.76
C PRO A 101 -77.26 -14.22 -36.61
N GLN A 102 -78.20 -15.09 -37.00
CA GLN A 102 -79.66 -14.86 -36.94
C GLN A 102 -80.18 -14.48 -35.54
N PRO A 103 -81.10 -13.50 -35.41
CA PRO A 103 -81.91 -13.35 -34.21
C PRO A 103 -83.01 -14.43 -34.16
N SER A 104 -83.33 -14.90 -32.96
CA SER A 104 -84.48 -15.78 -32.69
C SER A 104 -85.81 -15.08 -32.96
N ALA A 105 -86.78 -15.86 -33.43
CA ALA A 105 -88.04 -15.44 -34.03
C ALA A 105 -89.11 -14.88 -33.06
N GLU A 106 -88.76 -13.93 -32.20
CA GLU A 106 -89.74 -13.21 -31.36
C GLU A 106 -89.47 -11.70 -31.33
N ALA A 107 -89.81 -11.02 -32.43
CA ALA A 107 -90.19 -9.61 -32.44
C ALA A 107 -90.91 -9.31 -33.77
N VAL A 108 -92.25 -9.32 -33.74
CA VAL A 108 -93.10 -9.04 -34.92
C VAL A 108 -93.60 -7.58 -34.89
N ALA A 109 -93.29 -6.89 -36.00
CA ALA A 109 -94.03 -5.88 -36.78
C ALA A 109 -94.74 -4.68 -36.12
N THR A 110 -94.45 -3.49 -36.66
CA THR A 110 -95.41 -2.66 -37.43
C THR A 110 -94.73 -1.51 -38.21
N ALA A 111 -95.32 -1.17 -39.37
CA ALA A 111 -95.13 0.02 -40.23
C ALA A 111 -93.94 0.13 -41.24
N GLY A 112 -94.17 -0.35 -42.47
CA GLY A 112 -94.15 0.48 -43.70
C GLY A 112 -92.87 1.10 -44.28
N HIS A 113 -91.70 1.04 -43.64
CA HIS A 113 -90.50 1.73 -44.14
C HIS A 113 -89.53 0.80 -44.90
N THR A 114 -89.13 1.20 -46.11
CA THR A 114 -88.06 0.55 -46.88
C THR A 114 -86.70 0.99 -46.33
N VAL A 115 -85.81 0.05 -46.04
CA VAL A 115 -84.43 0.36 -45.63
C VAL A 115 -83.60 0.58 -46.90
N GLN A 116 -83.19 1.81 -47.16
CA GLN A 116 -82.32 2.10 -48.29
C GLN A 116 -80.88 1.66 -47.98
N CYS A 117 -80.33 0.83 -48.85
CA CYS A 117 -78.93 0.45 -48.81
C CYS A 117 -78.04 1.69 -48.98
N ARG A 118 -77.09 1.92 -48.08
CA ARG A 118 -76.19 3.09 -48.15
C ARG A 118 -75.19 3.03 -49.32
N ARG A 119 -74.93 1.84 -49.89
CA ARG A 119 -74.01 1.64 -51.01
C ARG A 119 -74.67 1.75 -52.37
N CYS A 120 -75.74 1.00 -52.63
CA CYS A 120 -76.39 0.97 -53.94
C CYS A 120 -77.77 1.64 -53.97
N LEU A 121 -78.20 2.24 -52.86
CA LEU A 121 -79.49 2.95 -52.71
C LEU A 121 -80.75 2.09 -52.92
N LYS A 122 -80.59 0.79 -53.18
CA LYS A 122 -81.70 -0.15 -53.31
C LYS A 122 -82.55 -0.13 -52.03
N GLY A 123 -83.85 0.10 -52.19
CA GLY A 123 -84.82 -0.10 -51.13
C GLY A 123 -84.95 -1.59 -50.81
N ASN A 124 -84.75 -1.95 -49.55
CA ASN A 124 -84.86 -3.30 -49.07
C ASN A 124 -86.02 -3.42 -48.07
N SER A 125 -86.59 -4.62 -47.98
CA SER A 125 -87.56 -4.94 -46.94
C SER A 125 -86.89 -4.80 -45.56
N PRO A 126 -87.59 -4.25 -44.55
CA PRO A 126 -87.05 -4.07 -43.20
C PRO A 126 -86.56 -5.38 -42.56
N ASN A 127 -87.06 -6.54 -42.99
CA ASN A 127 -86.61 -7.84 -42.47
C ASN A 127 -85.28 -8.33 -43.08
N ARG A 128 -84.71 -7.60 -44.05
CA ARG A 128 -83.42 -7.98 -44.65
C ARG A 128 -82.26 -7.45 -43.83
N ARG A 129 -81.29 -8.33 -43.56
CA ARG A 129 -80.02 -7.97 -42.92
C ARG A 129 -78.98 -7.42 -43.90
N PHE A 130 -79.08 -7.85 -45.16
CA PHE A 130 -78.20 -7.42 -46.24
C PHE A 130 -79.03 -6.88 -47.40
N CYS A 131 -78.47 -5.93 -48.12
CA CYS A 131 -79.02 -5.46 -49.37
C CYS A 131 -79.09 -6.62 -50.36
N GLY A 132 -80.27 -6.96 -50.87
CA GLY A 132 -80.40 -8.06 -51.83
C GLY A 132 -80.00 -7.68 -53.26
N ASP A 133 -79.04 -6.79 -53.40
CA ASP A 133 -78.47 -6.35 -54.68
C ASP A 133 -76.94 -6.32 -54.54
N CYS A 134 -76.40 -5.44 -53.67
CA CYS A 134 -74.95 -5.34 -53.45
C CYS A 134 -74.41 -6.07 -52.19
N GLY A 135 -75.27 -6.74 -51.42
CA GLY A 135 -74.86 -7.52 -50.24
C GLY A 135 -74.41 -6.70 -49.02
N GLN A 136 -74.53 -5.37 -49.02
CA GLN A 136 -74.11 -4.55 -47.87
C GLN A 136 -75.03 -4.77 -46.65
N PRO A 137 -74.51 -4.81 -45.41
CA PRO A 137 -75.33 -4.83 -44.20
C PRO A 137 -76.28 -3.63 -44.14
N LEU A 138 -77.53 -3.90 -43.81
CA LEU A 138 -78.59 -2.91 -43.61
C LEU A 138 -78.79 -2.59 -42.12
N TRP A 139 -78.03 -3.25 -41.24
CA TRP A 139 -78.07 -3.13 -39.80
C TRP A 139 -76.63 -3.05 -39.28
N GLU A 140 -76.38 -2.08 -38.41
CA GLU A 140 -75.06 -1.79 -37.83
C GLU A 140 -75.18 -1.63 -36.31
N LYS A 141 -74.06 -1.76 -35.59
CA LYS A 141 -74.05 -1.48 -34.15
C LYS A 141 -74.02 0.03 -33.89
N CYS A 142 -74.84 0.45 -32.93
CA CYS A 142 -74.78 1.81 -32.38
C CYS A 142 -73.37 2.07 -31.82
N PRO A 143 -72.72 3.19 -32.19
CA PRO A 143 -71.37 3.51 -31.69
C PRO A 143 -71.32 3.75 -30.18
N GLN A 144 -72.45 4.02 -29.53
CA GLN A 144 -72.51 4.32 -28.10
C GLN A 144 -72.89 3.09 -27.25
N CYS A 145 -73.97 2.39 -27.57
CA CYS A 145 -74.47 1.26 -26.76
C CYS A 145 -74.38 -0.12 -27.43
N ALA A 146 -73.85 -0.18 -28.66
CA ALA A 146 -73.72 -1.41 -29.46
C ALA A 146 -75.02 -2.12 -29.86
N ALA A 147 -76.21 -1.57 -29.54
CA ALA A 147 -77.49 -2.08 -30.03
C ALA A 147 -77.52 -2.15 -31.56
N GLU A 148 -78.19 -3.16 -32.14
CA GLU A 148 -78.40 -3.23 -33.59
C GLU A 148 -79.36 -2.13 -34.03
N VAL A 149 -78.93 -1.31 -34.97
CA VAL A 149 -79.67 -0.18 -35.51
C VAL A 149 -79.69 -0.28 -37.03
N SER A 150 -80.83 -0.02 -37.64
CA SER A 150 -80.94 0.06 -39.08
C SER A 150 -80.09 1.21 -39.63
N VAL A 151 -79.47 1.01 -40.79
CA VAL A 151 -78.74 2.06 -41.51
C VAL A 151 -79.63 3.24 -41.93
N ALA A 152 -80.95 3.09 -41.88
CA ALA A 152 -81.90 4.18 -42.16
C ALA A 152 -82.16 5.08 -40.93
N GLU A 153 -81.82 4.66 -39.71
CA GLU A 153 -82.13 5.40 -38.49
C GLU A 153 -81.07 6.47 -38.18
N ARG A 154 -81.54 7.66 -37.76
CA ARG A 154 -80.67 8.77 -37.30
C ARG A 154 -80.33 8.69 -35.81
N PHE A 155 -81.22 8.11 -35.01
CA PHE A 155 -81.07 7.96 -33.57
C PHE A 155 -81.19 6.49 -33.20
N CYS A 156 -80.43 6.04 -32.20
CA CYS A 156 -80.50 4.67 -31.73
C CYS A 156 -81.79 4.44 -30.92
N GLY A 157 -82.59 3.44 -31.29
CA GLY A 157 -83.79 3.06 -30.52
C GLY A 157 -83.50 2.51 -29.12
N GLY A 158 -82.28 2.05 -28.83
CA GLY A 158 -81.89 1.52 -27.52
C GLY A 158 -81.42 2.56 -26.50
N CYS A 159 -80.66 3.57 -26.94
CA CYS A 159 -80.06 4.58 -26.03
C CYS A 159 -80.33 6.04 -26.41
N GLY A 160 -81.03 6.31 -27.52
CA GLY A 160 -81.34 7.67 -27.99
C GLY A 160 -80.19 8.43 -28.65
N ALA A 161 -79.00 7.83 -28.78
CA ALA A 161 -77.82 8.47 -29.36
C ALA A 161 -78.01 8.92 -30.80
N ASN A 162 -77.53 10.12 -31.16
CA ASN A 162 -77.41 10.54 -32.57
C ASN A 162 -76.25 9.79 -33.22
N ILE A 163 -76.55 8.75 -34.00
CA ILE A 163 -75.56 7.83 -34.54
C ILE A 163 -74.57 8.55 -35.45
N ARG A 164 -75.03 9.51 -36.26
CA ARG A 164 -74.16 10.28 -37.15
C ARG A 164 -73.23 11.19 -36.35
N GLY A 165 -73.76 11.91 -35.36
CA GLY A 165 -72.96 12.79 -34.50
C GLY A 165 -71.90 12.03 -33.71
N GLU A 166 -72.25 10.87 -33.16
CA GLU A 166 -71.32 9.98 -32.44
C GLU A 166 -70.20 9.44 -33.36
N LEU A 167 -70.53 9.07 -34.59
CA LEU A 167 -69.52 8.62 -35.56
C LEU A 167 -68.58 9.76 -35.98
N GLU A 168 -69.11 10.96 -36.24
CA GLU A 168 -68.31 12.15 -36.56
C GLU A 168 -67.38 12.55 -35.40
N GLN A 169 -67.85 12.44 -34.15
CA GLN A 169 -67.04 12.70 -32.96
C GLN A 169 -65.93 11.66 -32.78
N LYS A 170 -66.23 10.37 -32.98
CA LYS A 170 -65.21 9.30 -32.95
C LYS A 170 -64.18 9.47 -34.06
N GLU A 171 -64.61 9.79 -35.28
CA GLU A 171 -63.71 10.06 -36.40
C GLU A 171 -62.75 11.21 -36.10
N ARG A 172 -63.26 12.31 -35.51
CA ARG A 172 -62.43 13.44 -35.06
C ARG A 172 -61.39 12.99 -34.03
N THR A 173 -61.83 12.25 -33.02
CA THR A 173 -60.95 11.74 -31.96
C THR A 173 -59.85 10.84 -32.52
N PHE A 174 -60.17 9.91 -33.42
CA PHE A 174 -59.18 9.04 -34.05
C PHE A 174 -58.22 9.80 -34.95
N ARG A 175 -58.69 10.82 -35.68
CA ARG A 175 -57.82 11.70 -36.48
C ARG A 175 -56.86 12.52 -35.62
N GLU A 176 -57.32 13.03 -34.48
CA GLU A 176 -56.46 13.72 -33.50
C GLU A 176 -55.40 12.77 -32.95
N GLN A 177 -55.77 11.54 -32.58
CA GLN A 177 -54.82 10.51 -32.12
C GLN A 177 -53.81 10.13 -33.21
N LEU A 178 -54.25 10.03 -34.46
CA LEU A 178 -53.37 9.75 -35.61
C LEU A 178 -52.37 10.87 -35.82
N SER A 179 -52.82 12.13 -35.75
CA SER A 179 -51.94 13.30 -35.82
C SER A 179 -50.91 13.32 -34.69
N ALA A 180 -51.33 13.04 -33.46
CA ALA A 180 -50.43 12.95 -32.30
C ALA A 180 -49.42 11.78 -32.41
N ALA A 181 -49.80 10.68 -33.08
CA ALA A 181 -48.89 9.58 -33.37
C ALA A 181 -47.85 9.95 -34.43
N LYS A 182 -48.25 10.64 -35.51
CA LYS A 182 -47.34 11.19 -36.53
C LYS A 182 -46.34 12.18 -35.92
N GLN A 183 -46.81 13.10 -35.08
CA GLN A 183 -45.94 14.04 -34.35
C GLN A 183 -44.92 13.31 -33.46
N ALA A 184 -45.31 12.23 -32.78
CA ALA A 184 -44.37 11.43 -31.98
C ALA A 184 -43.31 10.75 -32.87
N ALA A 185 -43.69 10.24 -34.05
CA ALA A 185 -42.76 9.66 -35.01
C ALA A 185 -41.76 10.72 -35.54
N ASP A 186 -42.24 11.92 -35.86
CA ASP A 186 -41.39 13.04 -36.29
C ASP A 186 -40.45 13.52 -35.18
N ALA A 187 -40.88 13.43 -33.93
CA ALA A 187 -40.07 13.66 -32.74
C ALA A 187 -39.12 12.49 -32.38
N LEU A 188 -39.00 11.47 -33.26
CA LEU A 188 -38.16 10.28 -33.07
C LEU A 188 -38.56 9.39 -31.87
N GLN A 189 -39.78 9.56 -31.34
CA GLN A 189 -40.35 8.72 -30.27
C GLN A 189 -41.01 7.48 -30.88
N PHE A 190 -40.20 6.66 -31.56
CA PHE A 190 -40.68 5.57 -32.41
C PHE A 190 -41.58 4.58 -31.68
N ASP A 191 -41.20 4.12 -30.48
CA ASP A 191 -41.99 3.12 -29.74
C ASP A 191 -43.36 3.68 -29.32
N ALA A 192 -43.39 4.93 -28.88
CA ALA A 192 -44.64 5.62 -28.53
C ALA A 192 -45.52 5.84 -29.76
N ALA A 193 -44.94 6.22 -30.90
CA ALA A 193 -45.65 6.40 -32.16
C ALA A 193 -46.22 5.08 -32.68
N ILE A 194 -45.42 4.03 -32.75
CA ILE A 194 -45.81 2.68 -33.20
C ILE A 194 -46.94 2.13 -32.33
N SER A 195 -46.85 2.25 -30.99
CA SER A 195 -47.94 1.79 -30.11
C SER A 195 -49.25 2.55 -30.36
N ARG A 196 -49.19 3.88 -30.57
CA ARG A 196 -50.38 4.68 -30.90
C ARG A 196 -50.97 4.30 -32.26
N PHE A 197 -50.12 4.11 -33.28
CA PHE A 197 -50.57 3.67 -34.61
C PHE A 197 -51.19 2.28 -34.57
N ARG A 198 -50.61 1.32 -33.83
CA ARG A 198 -51.16 -0.04 -33.68
C ARG A 198 -52.55 -0.04 -33.04
N LYS A 199 -52.78 0.81 -32.02
CA LYS A 199 -54.12 0.96 -31.40
C LYS A 199 -55.17 1.44 -32.40
N LEU A 200 -54.81 2.37 -33.29
CA LEU A 200 -55.69 2.85 -34.36
C LEU A 200 -55.88 1.80 -35.46
N ALA A 201 -54.83 1.06 -35.80
CA ALA A 201 -54.90 -0.03 -36.77
C ALA A 201 -55.78 -1.20 -36.31
N ALA A 202 -55.94 -1.39 -34.99
CA ALA A 202 -56.78 -2.40 -34.37
C ALA A 202 -58.28 -2.05 -34.26
N ILE A 203 -58.74 -0.91 -34.79
CA ILE A 203 -60.16 -0.50 -34.72
C ILE A 203 -61.06 -1.44 -35.54
N ASP A 204 -61.81 -2.32 -34.92
CA ASP A 204 -62.60 -3.37 -35.62
C ASP A 204 -63.81 -2.86 -36.45
N ASP A 205 -64.15 -1.58 -36.36
CA ASP A 205 -65.31 -1.01 -37.05
C ASP A 205 -65.00 -0.71 -38.54
N ILE A 206 -65.74 -1.36 -39.44
CA ILE A 206 -65.60 -1.23 -40.89
C ILE A 206 -65.74 0.22 -41.39
N ARG A 207 -66.47 1.08 -40.67
CA ARG A 207 -66.66 2.49 -41.02
C ARG A 207 -65.37 3.31 -40.91
N PHE A 208 -64.40 2.84 -40.12
CA PHE A 208 -63.09 3.48 -39.94
C PHE A 208 -61.95 2.69 -40.62
N GLU A 209 -62.27 1.80 -41.56
CA GLU A 209 -61.27 0.96 -42.22
C GLU A 209 -60.19 1.77 -42.96
N SER A 210 -60.55 2.90 -43.57
CA SER A 210 -59.58 3.79 -44.23
C SER A 210 -58.54 4.33 -43.23
N LEU A 211 -58.99 4.79 -42.07
CA LEU A 211 -58.13 5.30 -40.99
C LEU A 211 -57.26 4.19 -40.41
N ALA A 212 -57.83 2.99 -40.18
CA ALA A 212 -57.08 1.85 -39.68
C ALA A 212 -56.01 1.37 -40.67
N ARG A 213 -56.29 1.41 -41.98
CA ARG A 213 -55.31 1.13 -43.03
C ARG A 213 -54.20 2.18 -43.07
N GLU A 214 -54.56 3.46 -42.95
CA GLU A 214 -53.57 4.55 -42.87
C GLU A 214 -52.65 4.39 -41.65
N ALA A 215 -53.22 4.09 -40.49
CA ALA A 215 -52.44 3.84 -39.27
C ALA A 215 -51.50 2.65 -39.41
N LEU A 216 -51.93 1.57 -40.07
CA LEU A 216 -51.09 0.40 -40.31
C LEU A 216 -49.91 0.72 -41.24
N ALA A 217 -50.15 1.43 -42.33
CA ALA A 217 -49.08 1.88 -43.24
C ALA A 217 -48.07 2.76 -42.49
N ALA A 218 -48.55 3.63 -41.59
CA ALA A 218 -47.69 4.46 -40.75
C ALA A 218 -46.86 3.63 -39.74
N VAL A 219 -47.33 2.48 -39.26
CA VAL A 219 -46.51 1.55 -38.45
C VAL A 219 -45.31 1.06 -39.25
N GLU A 220 -45.54 0.53 -40.45
CA GLU A 220 -44.47 0.00 -41.32
C GLU A 220 -43.44 1.09 -41.65
N GLU A 221 -43.89 2.27 -42.06
CA GLU A 221 -43.02 3.41 -42.37
C GLU A 221 -42.17 3.81 -41.16
N THR A 222 -42.79 3.87 -39.98
CA THR A 222 -42.10 4.26 -38.73
C THR A 222 -41.09 3.19 -38.29
N GLU A 223 -41.43 1.91 -38.42
CA GLU A 223 -40.52 0.79 -38.11
C GLU A 223 -39.32 0.75 -39.04
N GLN A 224 -39.54 0.96 -40.36
CA GLN A 224 -38.46 1.05 -41.34
C GLN A 224 -37.55 2.24 -41.02
N ARG A 225 -38.12 3.43 -40.77
CA ARG A 225 -37.34 4.63 -40.39
C ARG A 225 -36.52 4.40 -39.12
N ARG A 226 -37.07 3.74 -38.10
CA ARG A 226 -36.35 3.38 -36.86
C ARG A 226 -35.18 2.43 -37.16
N ALA A 227 -35.41 1.39 -37.96
CA ALA A 227 -34.38 0.40 -38.30
C ALA A 227 -33.22 1.04 -39.09
N THR A 228 -33.51 1.88 -40.08
CA THR A 228 -32.48 2.60 -40.85
C THR A 228 -31.62 3.49 -39.94
N LEU A 229 -32.25 4.24 -39.03
CA LEU A 229 -31.51 5.10 -38.08
C LEU A 229 -30.67 4.28 -37.09
N GLN A 230 -31.16 3.14 -36.61
CA GLN A 230 -30.39 2.25 -35.72
C GLN A 230 -29.10 1.76 -36.39
N VAL A 231 -29.16 1.36 -37.67
CA VAL A 231 -27.97 0.95 -38.42
C VAL A 231 -26.96 2.11 -38.53
N GLN A 232 -27.43 3.31 -38.87
CA GLN A 232 -26.57 4.51 -38.98
C GLN A 232 -25.92 4.90 -37.64
N ILE A 233 -26.65 4.77 -36.53
CA ILE A 233 -26.14 5.03 -35.18
C ILE A 233 -25.04 4.04 -34.81
N GLU A 234 -25.23 2.76 -35.11
CA GLU A 234 -24.24 1.71 -34.83
C GLU A 234 -22.97 1.88 -35.67
N GLU A 235 -23.11 2.27 -36.94
CA GLU A 235 -21.98 2.65 -37.80
C GLU A 235 -21.24 3.88 -37.26
N SER A 236 -21.97 4.90 -36.81
CA SER A 236 -21.41 6.11 -36.21
C SER A 236 -20.65 5.79 -34.92
N PHE A 237 -21.17 4.90 -34.08
CA PHE A 237 -20.52 4.43 -32.86
C PHE A 237 -19.20 3.71 -33.16
N ARG A 238 -19.22 2.72 -34.06
CA ARG A 238 -18.01 1.99 -34.48
C ARG A 238 -16.97 2.92 -35.08
N ARG A 239 -17.38 3.85 -35.96
CA ARG A 239 -16.46 4.83 -36.55
C ARG A 239 -15.85 5.77 -35.50
N ALA A 240 -16.65 6.22 -34.54
CA ALA A 240 -16.16 7.06 -33.44
C ALA A 240 -15.14 6.32 -32.56
N GLN A 241 -15.38 5.04 -32.24
CA GLN A 241 -14.41 4.21 -31.51
C GLN A 241 -13.09 4.07 -32.27
N GLN A 242 -13.15 3.84 -33.58
CA GLN A 242 -11.97 3.79 -34.43
C GLN A 242 -11.21 5.12 -34.39
N LEU A 243 -11.88 6.25 -34.59
CA LEU A 243 -11.26 7.58 -34.54
C LEU A 243 -10.61 7.88 -33.18
N ILE A 244 -11.22 7.42 -32.08
CA ILE A 244 -10.64 7.55 -30.73
C ILE A 244 -9.37 6.72 -30.60
N SER A 245 -9.34 5.49 -31.14
CA SER A 245 -8.12 4.67 -31.19
C SER A 245 -7.01 5.29 -32.04
N GLU A 246 -7.39 6.07 -33.05
CA GLU A 246 -6.51 6.88 -33.88
C GLU A 246 -6.19 8.27 -33.25
N HIS A 247 -6.64 8.52 -32.01
CA HIS A 247 -6.46 9.78 -31.25
C HIS A 247 -7.04 11.03 -31.95
N SER A 248 -8.06 10.82 -32.79
CA SER A 248 -8.77 11.85 -33.56
C SER A 248 -10.07 12.27 -32.87
N TYR A 249 -9.94 12.85 -31.68
CA TYR A 249 -11.07 13.19 -30.81
C TYR A 249 -12.04 14.21 -31.40
N GLU A 250 -11.57 15.20 -32.17
CA GLU A 250 -12.43 16.21 -32.81
C GLU A 250 -13.44 15.55 -33.78
N GLN A 251 -12.94 14.66 -34.64
CA GLN A 251 -13.78 13.96 -35.61
C GLN A 251 -14.74 12.99 -34.91
N ALA A 252 -14.27 12.30 -33.86
CA ALA A 252 -15.14 11.45 -33.04
C ALA A 252 -16.27 12.25 -32.39
N ILE A 253 -15.99 13.44 -31.84
CA ILE A 253 -17.01 14.33 -31.27
C ILE A 253 -18.01 14.77 -32.34
N SER A 254 -17.56 15.10 -33.55
CA SER A 254 -18.46 15.48 -34.66
C SER A 254 -19.45 14.35 -34.96
N ILE A 255 -18.96 13.15 -35.26
CA ILE A 255 -19.80 11.99 -35.60
C ILE A 255 -20.79 11.65 -34.47
N LEU A 256 -20.32 11.68 -33.23
CA LEU A 256 -21.17 11.39 -32.06
C LEU A 256 -22.21 12.50 -31.80
N SER A 257 -21.90 13.74 -32.15
CA SER A 257 -22.81 14.88 -31.98
C SER A 257 -23.89 14.93 -33.07
N ASP A 258 -23.59 14.42 -34.27
CA ASP A 258 -24.54 14.32 -35.39
C ASP A 258 -25.70 13.36 -35.10
N VAL A 259 -25.49 12.38 -34.21
CA VAL A 259 -26.58 11.55 -33.69
C VAL A 259 -27.52 12.41 -32.84
N PRO A 260 -28.83 12.50 -33.15
CA PRO A 260 -29.78 13.28 -32.36
C PRO A 260 -29.83 12.85 -30.90
N ALA A 261 -29.94 13.80 -29.97
CA ALA A 261 -29.92 13.52 -28.53
C ALA A 261 -30.98 12.50 -28.09
N ALA A 262 -32.17 12.52 -28.69
CA ALA A 262 -33.25 11.58 -28.41
C ALA A 262 -32.90 10.11 -28.74
N LEU A 263 -31.89 9.88 -29.58
CA LEU A 263 -31.47 8.55 -30.05
C LEU A 263 -30.11 8.11 -29.50
N ARG A 264 -29.44 8.94 -28.68
CA ARG A 264 -28.15 8.57 -28.08
C ARG A 264 -28.37 7.59 -26.93
N THR A 265 -27.70 6.44 -27.00
CA THR A 265 -27.65 5.52 -25.88
C THR A 265 -26.74 6.08 -24.78
N ARG A 266 -26.88 5.55 -23.55
CA ARG A 266 -25.99 5.90 -22.42
C ARG A 266 -24.50 5.67 -22.75
N GLU A 267 -24.20 4.68 -23.57
CA GLU A 267 -22.83 4.35 -23.99
C GLU A 267 -22.28 5.39 -24.96
N LEU A 268 -23.08 5.81 -25.94
CA LEU A 268 -22.77 6.91 -26.86
C LEU A 268 -22.53 8.22 -26.10
N GLU A 269 -23.39 8.56 -25.14
CA GLU A 269 -23.24 9.77 -24.32
C GLU A 269 -21.95 9.75 -23.51
N LYS A 270 -21.64 8.64 -22.85
CA LYS A 270 -20.38 8.47 -22.12
C LYS A 270 -19.17 8.61 -23.03
N LEU A 271 -19.22 8.04 -24.24
CA LEU A 271 -18.14 8.13 -25.21
C LEU A 271 -17.94 9.58 -25.67
N LEU A 272 -19.03 10.29 -25.96
CA LEU A 272 -19.03 11.70 -26.34
C LEU A 272 -18.45 12.59 -25.25
N GLU A 273 -18.90 12.41 -24.01
CA GLU A 273 -18.41 13.17 -22.84
C GLU A 273 -16.91 12.93 -22.63
N ARG A 274 -16.47 11.68 -22.67
CA ARG A 274 -15.05 11.32 -22.55
C ARG A 274 -14.22 11.97 -23.66
N SER A 275 -14.66 11.89 -24.92
CA SER A 275 -13.93 12.50 -26.04
C SER A 275 -13.86 14.03 -25.92
N LYS A 276 -14.93 14.69 -25.46
CA LYS A 276 -14.93 16.13 -25.17
C LYS A 276 -13.93 16.49 -24.08
N SER A 277 -13.90 15.72 -22.99
CA SER A 277 -12.98 15.92 -21.87
C SER A 277 -11.51 15.79 -22.33
N VAL A 278 -11.18 14.74 -23.07
CA VAL A 278 -9.81 14.53 -23.57
C VAL A 278 -9.40 15.64 -24.54
N ARG A 279 -10.30 16.08 -25.42
CA ARG A 279 -10.04 17.21 -26.31
C ARG A 279 -9.75 18.49 -25.53
N GLN A 280 -10.54 18.79 -24.50
CA GLN A 280 -10.34 19.97 -23.68
C GLN A 280 -8.98 19.93 -22.97
N GLU A 281 -8.60 18.78 -22.41
CA GLU A 281 -7.28 18.58 -21.79
C GLU A 281 -6.15 18.81 -22.81
N LEU A 282 -6.27 18.27 -24.03
CA LEU A 282 -5.29 18.50 -25.10
C LEU A 282 -5.14 19.98 -25.46
N LEU A 283 -6.24 20.72 -25.55
CA LEU A 283 -6.21 22.16 -25.85
C LEU A 283 -5.55 22.96 -24.72
N GLN A 284 -5.90 22.64 -23.47
CA GLN A 284 -5.30 23.25 -22.30
C GLN A 284 -3.79 22.99 -22.25
N LEU A 285 -3.37 21.73 -22.34
CA LEU A 285 -1.95 21.36 -22.35
C LEU A 285 -1.20 22.06 -23.48
N SER A 286 -1.77 22.10 -24.69
CA SER A 286 -1.15 22.77 -25.83
C SER A 286 -0.98 24.29 -25.61
N GLY A 287 -1.97 24.93 -24.98
CA GLY A 287 -1.92 26.35 -24.60
C GLY A 287 -0.86 26.63 -23.54
N GLU A 288 -0.86 25.85 -22.46
CA GLU A 288 0.12 25.96 -21.37
C GLU A 288 1.55 25.72 -21.85
N ILE A 289 1.75 24.72 -22.72
CA ILE A 289 3.07 24.43 -23.31
C ILE A 289 3.55 25.61 -24.16
N ARG A 290 2.68 26.17 -24.99
CA ARG A 290 3.02 27.32 -25.84
C ARG A 290 3.40 28.54 -24.99
N GLN A 291 2.59 28.87 -23.99
CA GLN A 291 2.84 30.00 -23.10
C GLN A 291 4.16 29.83 -22.34
N ALA A 292 4.41 28.64 -21.79
CA ALA A 292 5.65 28.35 -21.07
C ALA A 292 6.89 28.47 -21.98
N MET A 293 6.79 28.05 -23.24
CA MET A 293 7.86 28.22 -24.23
C MET A 293 8.12 29.70 -24.57
N GLU A 294 7.07 30.51 -24.70
CA GLU A 294 7.17 31.96 -24.95
C GLU A 294 7.82 32.70 -23.75
N GLN A 295 7.46 32.31 -22.53
CA GLN A 295 7.97 32.89 -21.29
C GLN A 295 9.34 32.31 -20.86
N LYS A 296 9.83 31.27 -21.54
CA LYS A 296 11.06 30.52 -21.21
C LYS A 296 11.01 29.86 -19.81
N GLU A 297 9.82 29.50 -19.36
CA GLU A 297 9.59 28.80 -18.09
C GLU A 297 9.55 27.29 -18.33
N TYR A 298 10.70 26.61 -18.16
CA TYR A 298 10.81 25.19 -18.52
C TYR A 298 10.52 24.22 -17.37
N THR A 299 10.45 24.70 -16.13
CA THR A 299 10.25 23.85 -14.95
C THR A 299 8.92 23.12 -15.03
N GLY A 300 8.95 21.78 -14.95
CA GLY A 300 7.76 20.92 -15.03
C GLY A 300 7.13 20.79 -16.43
N LEU A 301 7.69 21.44 -17.45
CA LEU A 301 7.13 21.47 -18.80
C LEU A 301 7.18 20.10 -19.50
N LEU A 302 8.26 19.34 -19.28
CA LEU A 302 8.38 17.99 -19.84
C LEU A 302 7.29 17.03 -19.32
N LEU A 303 6.87 17.14 -18.04
CA LEU A 303 5.76 16.33 -17.51
C LEU A 303 4.43 16.64 -18.21
N LYS A 304 4.18 17.92 -18.53
CA LYS A 304 2.99 18.31 -19.31
C LYS A 304 3.04 17.76 -20.73
N ILE A 305 4.23 17.76 -21.35
CA ILE A 305 4.43 17.20 -22.69
C ILE A 305 4.27 15.66 -22.67
N GLU A 306 4.79 14.97 -21.66
CA GLU A 306 4.57 13.54 -21.45
C GLU A 306 3.07 13.22 -21.37
N ARG A 307 2.32 14.00 -20.58
CA ARG A 307 0.87 13.84 -20.49
C ARG A 307 0.18 14.07 -21.84
N LEU A 308 0.55 15.12 -22.58
CA LEU A 308 0.01 15.38 -23.92
C LEU A 308 0.30 14.21 -24.87
N LEU A 309 1.52 13.69 -24.89
CA LEU A 309 1.91 12.56 -25.74
C LEU A 309 1.23 11.25 -25.31
N SER A 310 0.90 11.07 -24.03
CA SER A 310 0.09 9.92 -23.59
C SER A 310 -1.35 9.97 -24.15
N LEU A 311 -1.88 11.18 -24.40
CA LEU A 311 -3.20 11.40 -24.99
C LEU A 311 -3.16 11.47 -26.53
N LYS A 312 -2.02 11.85 -27.12
CA LYS A 312 -1.83 11.92 -28.57
C LYS A 312 -0.38 11.58 -28.94
N PRO A 313 -0.02 10.28 -29.02
CA PRO A 313 1.37 9.85 -29.23
C PRO A 313 2.01 10.39 -30.52
N GLY A 314 1.24 10.56 -31.59
CA GLY A 314 1.70 11.07 -32.88
C GLY A 314 1.87 12.59 -32.99
N HIS A 315 1.85 13.35 -31.89
CA HIS A 315 1.95 14.81 -31.93
C HIS A 315 3.40 15.28 -32.19
N THR A 316 3.76 15.44 -33.47
CA THR A 316 5.12 15.78 -33.93
C THR A 316 5.72 17.04 -33.29
N GLN A 317 4.96 18.12 -33.16
CA GLN A 317 5.45 19.36 -32.53
C GLN A 317 5.80 19.17 -31.04
N ALA A 318 4.98 18.41 -30.30
CA ALA A 318 5.22 18.14 -28.88
C ALA A 318 6.44 17.24 -28.68
N GLN A 319 6.62 16.23 -29.53
CA GLN A 319 7.85 15.43 -29.57
C GLN A 319 9.09 16.30 -29.89
N GLY A 320 8.97 17.22 -30.85
CA GLY A 320 10.03 18.17 -31.20
C GLY A 320 10.44 19.06 -30.02
N ILE A 321 9.46 19.63 -29.31
CA ILE A 321 9.70 20.45 -28.11
C ILE A 321 10.33 19.61 -26.99
N ALA A 322 9.82 18.39 -26.74
CA ALA A 322 10.41 17.49 -25.74
C ALA A 322 11.89 17.22 -26.02
N ASN A 323 12.24 16.91 -27.26
CA ASN A 323 13.63 16.70 -27.67
C ASN A 323 14.47 17.97 -27.47
N GLN A 324 13.97 19.15 -27.85
CA GLN A 324 14.68 20.42 -27.65
C GLN A 324 14.93 20.72 -26.17
N LEU A 325 13.93 20.54 -25.30
CA LEU A 325 14.04 20.76 -23.86
C LEU A 325 14.97 19.74 -23.20
N ARG A 326 14.90 18.47 -23.60
CA ARG A 326 15.85 17.45 -23.15
C ARG A 326 17.29 17.83 -23.48
N GLU A 327 17.57 18.22 -24.73
CA GLU A 327 18.89 18.69 -25.14
C GLU A 327 19.32 19.95 -24.39
N HIS A 328 18.38 20.85 -24.10
CA HIS A 328 18.63 22.04 -23.30
C HIS A 328 19.06 21.68 -21.87
N PHE A 329 18.30 20.85 -21.16
CA PHE A 329 18.62 20.39 -19.81
C PHE A 329 19.92 19.59 -19.78
N TYR A 330 20.15 18.71 -20.75
CA TYR A 330 21.41 17.97 -20.87
C TYR A 330 22.62 18.91 -21.00
N LYS A 331 22.55 19.92 -21.87
CA LYS A 331 23.63 20.92 -22.04
C LYS A 331 23.85 21.74 -20.78
N GLN A 332 22.78 22.18 -20.12
CA GLN A 332 22.88 22.90 -18.85
C GLN A 332 23.54 22.05 -17.75
N ALA A 333 23.07 20.82 -17.56
CA ALA A 333 23.63 19.90 -16.57
C ALA A 333 25.11 19.60 -16.86
N LYS A 334 25.47 19.37 -18.13
CA LYS A 334 26.86 19.17 -18.54
C LYS A 334 27.74 20.38 -18.21
N ALA A 335 27.24 21.60 -18.41
CA ALA A 335 27.96 22.82 -18.01
C ALA A 335 28.13 22.91 -16.48
N LYS A 336 27.10 22.54 -15.71
CA LYS A 336 27.18 22.49 -14.24
C LYS A 336 28.25 21.50 -13.77
N VAL A 337 28.29 20.28 -14.32
CA VAL A 337 29.33 19.28 -14.04
C VAL A 337 30.72 19.82 -14.38
N ALA A 338 30.90 20.50 -15.52
CA ALA A 338 32.17 21.11 -15.90
C ALA A 338 32.65 22.17 -14.90
N THR A 339 31.71 22.94 -14.33
CA THR A 339 31.99 23.91 -13.25
C THR A 339 32.01 23.29 -11.85
N CYS A 340 32.07 21.95 -11.75
CA CYS A 340 32.10 21.19 -10.50
C CYS A 340 30.87 21.39 -9.59
N ARG A 341 29.73 21.83 -10.14
CA ARG A 341 28.44 21.97 -9.44
C ARG A 341 27.59 20.74 -9.69
N TYR A 342 27.90 19.65 -9.01
CA TYR A 342 27.29 18.34 -9.28
C TYR A 342 25.83 18.25 -8.81
N ALA A 343 25.49 18.81 -7.65
CA ALA A 343 24.11 18.81 -7.13
C ALA A 343 23.16 19.57 -8.08
N ASP A 344 23.53 20.79 -8.50
CA ASP A 344 22.79 21.55 -9.52
C ASP A 344 22.55 20.74 -10.81
N ALA A 345 23.53 19.91 -11.22
CA ALA A 345 23.39 19.08 -12.42
C ALA A 345 22.34 17.98 -12.23
N VAL A 346 22.30 17.35 -11.05
CA VAL A 346 21.28 16.35 -10.68
C VAL A 346 19.89 17.00 -10.65
N ASP A 347 19.75 18.17 -10.04
CA ASP A 347 18.47 18.91 -9.98
C ASP A 347 17.94 19.30 -11.37
N ILE A 348 18.83 19.51 -12.34
CA ILE A 348 18.44 19.76 -13.74
C ILE A 348 18.05 18.45 -14.44
N LEU A 349 18.80 17.37 -14.26
CA LEU A 349 18.55 16.10 -14.95
C LEU A 349 17.30 15.38 -14.45
N THR A 350 16.98 15.52 -13.16
CA THR A 350 15.75 14.99 -12.56
C THR A 350 14.48 15.65 -13.12
N GLN A 351 14.58 16.82 -13.77
CA GLN A 351 13.46 17.42 -14.50
C GLN A 351 13.15 16.71 -15.83
N ILE A 352 13.96 15.75 -16.26
CA ILE A 352 13.73 14.94 -17.46
C ILE A 352 13.02 13.63 -17.04
N PRO A 353 11.72 13.48 -17.36
CA PRO A 353 10.97 12.23 -17.15
C PRO A 353 11.62 11.04 -17.83
N GLU A 354 11.46 9.85 -17.26
CA GLU A 354 12.07 8.60 -17.76
C GLU A 354 11.76 8.35 -19.25
N SER A 355 10.53 8.65 -19.69
CA SER A 355 10.08 8.50 -21.08
C SER A 355 10.87 9.33 -22.09
N PHE A 356 11.55 10.40 -21.65
CA PHE A 356 12.37 11.26 -22.51
C PHE A 356 13.87 11.04 -22.32
N ARG A 357 14.30 10.17 -21.40
CA ARG A 357 15.72 9.94 -21.15
C ARG A 357 16.38 9.17 -22.29
N THR A 358 17.61 9.56 -22.58
CA THR A 358 18.53 8.82 -23.46
C THR A 358 19.65 8.17 -22.66
N PRO A 359 20.39 7.21 -23.25
CA PRO A 359 21.60 6.66 -22.63
C PRO A 359 22.60 7.73 -22.17
N GLU A 360 22.74 8.83 -22.91
CA GLU A 360 23.63 9.94 -22.56
C GLU A 360 23.14 10.70 -21.34
N THR A 361 21.83 11.03 -21.26
CA THR A 361 21.26 11.70 -20.08
C THR A 361 21.36 10.82 -18.84
N ASN A 362 21.08 9.51 -18.96
CA ASN A 362 21.21 8.54 -17.87
C ASN A 362 22.65 8.44 -17.37
N THR A 363 23.62 8.37 -18.29
CA THR A 363 25.04 8.30 -17.96
C THR A 363 25.53 9.57 -17.27
N LEU A 364 25.07 10.73 -17.72
CA LEU A 364 25.41 12.01 -17.10
C LEU A 364 24.82 12.13 -15.70
N GLU A 365 23.57 11.70 -15.50
CA GLU A 365 22.90 11.75 -14.20
C GLU A 365 23.54 10.80 -13.19
N ASP A 366 23.84 9.56 -13.60
CA ASP A 366 24.54 8.59 -12.75
C ASP A 366 25.92 9.12 -12.33
N SER A 367 26.67 9.72 -13.27
CA SER A 367 27.98 10.34 -12.98
C SER A 367 27.87 11.57 -12.08
N ALA A 368 26.89 12.45 -12.34
CA ALA A 368 26.66 13.65 -11.53
C ALA A 368 26.18 13.29 -10.12
N SER A 369 25.29 12.30 -9.99
CA SER A 369 24.80 11.79 -8.71
C SER A 369 25.93 11.17 -7.90
N GLU A 370 26.81 10.40 -8.53
CA GLU A 370 28.00 9.84 -7.87
C GLU A 370 28.90 10.93 -7.30
N LEU A 371 29.23 11.95 -8.10
CA LEU A 371 30.09 13.06 -7.69
C LEU A 371 29.43 13.94 -6.61
N ALA A 372 28.13 14.22 -6.75
CA ALA A 372 27.37 14.99 -5.77
C ALA A 372 27.31 14.26 -4.42
N ALA A 373 27.00 12.97 -4.43
CA ALA A 373 26.95 12.13 -3.23
C ALA A 373 28.31 12.07 -2.53
N LEU A 374 29.38 11.79 -3.27
CA LEU A 374 30.74 11.73 -2.72
C LEU A 374 31.16 13.08 -2.11
N LEU A 375 30.95 14.19 -2.84
CA LEU A 375 31.29 15.53 -2.36
C LEU A 375 30.50 15.89 -1.11
N ASN A 376 29.18 15.66 -1.13
CA ASN A 376 28.30 15.94 0.01
C ASN A 376 28.71 15.17 1.27
N SER A 377 29.05 13.88 1.13
CA SER A 377 29.49 13.09 2.27
C SER A 377 30.83 13.57 2.84
N VAL A 378 31.81 13.90 1.98
CA VAL A 378 33.10 14.45 2.43
C VAL A 378 32.91 15.79 3.14
N GLN A 379 32.00 16.64 2.66
CA GLN A 379 31.76 17.94 3.26
C GLN A 379 31.02 17.85 4.59
N ASN A 380 30.02 16.97 4.72
CA ASN A 380 29.06 17.04 5.82
C ASN A 380 29.21 15.95 6.88
N GLU A 381 30.23 15.09 6.80
CA GLU A 381 30.47 14.09 7.86
C GLU A 381 30.84 14.77 9.19
N PRO A 382 30.37 14.30 10.35
CA PRO A 382 30.68 14.96 11.62
C PRO A 382 32.14 14.81 12.05
N LEU A 383 32.74 13.65 11.82
CA LEU A 383 34.07 13.29 12.34
C LEU A 383 35.05 12.98 11.22
N ALA A 384 36.32 13.29 11.44
CA ALA A 384 37.40 12.89 10.57
C ALA A 384 37.78 11.44 10.87
N ILE A 385 37.27 10.50 10.06
CA ILE A 385 37.46 9.05 10.24
C ILE A 385 37.98 8.38 8.96
N GLY A 386 38.59 7.20 9.07
CA GLY A 386 39.20 6.50 7.93
C GLY A 386 38.23 6.17 6.80
N SER A 387 36.97 5.85 7.10
CA SER A 387 35.94 5.62 6.08
C SER A 387 35.67 6.88 5.23
N LEU A 388 35.73 8.07 5.84
CA LEU A 388 35.62 9.36 5.14
C LEU A 388 36.82 9.61 4.22
N GLN A 389 38.04 9.24 4.66
CA GLN A 389 39.25 9.32 3.83
C GLN A 389 39.08 8.50 2.55
N GLY A 390 38.60 7.26 2.66
CA GLY A 390 38.34 6.41 1.50
C GLY A 390 37.33 7.01 0.52
N ILE A 391 36.29 7.68 1.02
CA ILE A 391 35.30 8.40 0.20
C ILE A 391 35.95 9.60 -0.49
N ALA A 392 36.78 10.38 0.23
CA ALA A 392 37.49 11.53 -0.31
C ALA A 392 38.52 11.12 -1.39
N ASP A 393 39.20 9.99 -1.22
CA ASP A 393 40.11 9.43 -2.22
C ASP A 393 39.37 8.97 -3.48
N LYS A 394 38.20 8.34 -3.30
CA LYS A 394 37.33 8.00 -4.44
C LYS A 394 36.86 9.26 -5.17
N LEU A 395 36.42 10.28 -4.45
CA LEU A 395 36.05 11.58 -5.05
C LEU A 395 37.21 12.17 -5.86
N GLY A 396 38.43 12.16 -5.31
CA GLY A 396 39.63 12.64 -6.01
C GLY A 396 39.94 11.90 -7.32
N LYS A 397 39.63 10.59 -7.38
CA LYS A 397 39.79 9.80 -8.61
C LYS A 397 38.75 10.13 -9.67
N PHE A 398 37.51 10.42 -9.25
CA PHE A 398 36.40 10.72 -10.17
C PHE A 398 36.38 12.19 -10.62
N ALA A 399 36.96 13.11 -9.84
CA ALA A 399 37.03 14.53 -10.15
C ALA A 399 38.46 15.11 -9.98
N PRO A 400 39.47 14.62 -10.71
CA PRO A 400 40.86 15.06 -10.58
C PRO A 400 41.08 16.55 -10.92
N GLN A 401 40.22 17.13 -11.75
CA GLN A 401 40.24 18.53 -12.15
C GLN A 401 39.67 19.49 -11.10
N ASN A 402 39.00 18.97 -10.07
CA ASN A 402 38.35 19.79 -9.05
C ASN A 402 39.36 20.19 -7.96
N GLN A 403 39.88 21.41 -8.04
CA GLN A 403 40.87 21.92 -7.08
C GLN A 403 40.35 21.95 -5.63
N GLU A 404 39.05 22.17 -5.43
CA GLU A 404 38.46 22.17 -4.09
C GLU A 404 38.49 20.77 -3.47
N VAL A 405 38.34 19.71 -4.27
CA VAL A 405 38.49 18.33 -3.82
C VAL A 405 39.91 18.06 -3.33
N THR A 406 40.93 18.55 -4.04
CA THR A 406 42.33 18.41 -3.60
C THR A 406 42.57 19.10 -2.26
N LYS A 407 42.07 20.33 -2.07
CA LYS A 407 42.16 21.04 -0.78
C LYS A 407 41.41 20.32 0.34
N LEU A 408 40.20 19.81 0.06
CA LEU A 408 39.40 19.06 1.02
C LEU A 408 40.12 17.79 1.48
N ARG A 409 40.74 17.04 0.57
CA ARG A 409 41.53 15.84 0.89
C ARG A 409 42.73 16.17 1.78
N GLN A 410 43.47 17.23 1.48
CA GLN A 410 44.59 17.66 2.32
C GLN A 410 44.12 18.06 3.71
N ARG A 411 43.08 18.90 3.81
CA ARG A 411 42.51 19.34 5.10
C ARG A 411 42.01 18.15 5.92
N LEU A 412 41.41 17.15 5.27
CA LEU A 412 40.96 15.93 5.93
C LEU A 412 42.14 15.11 6.45
N ALA A 413 43.21 14.94 5.67
CA ALA A 413 44.43 14.25 6.11
C ALA A 413 45.05 14.95 7.34
N ASP A 414 45.16 16.28 7.30
CA ASP A 414 45.68 17.06 8.43
C ASP A 414 44.78 16.93 9.68
N ARG A 415 43.47 16.78 9.50
CA ARG A 415 42.53 16.61 10.63
C ARG A 415 42.56 15.21 11.21
N LEU A 416 42.69 14.17 10.37
CA LEU A 416 42.84 12.78 10.79
C LEU A 416 44.08 12.57 11.68
N ALA A 417 45.15 13.34 11.45
CA ALA A 417 46.36 13.28 12.26
C ALA A 417 46.23 13.95 13.65
N LYS A 418 45.12 14.65 13.94
CA LYS A 418 44.91 15.34 15.21
C LYS A 418 44.11 14.47 16.19
N ALA A 419 44.49 14.53 17.46
CA ALA A 419 43.73 13.91 18.54
C ALA A 419 42.30 14.51 18.68
N PRO A 420 41.34 13.71 19.17
CA PRO A 420 40.02 14.22 19.54
C PRO A 420 40.11 15.26 20.67
N SER A 421 39.04 16.04 20.85
CA SER A 421 38.96 17.04 21.93
C SER A 421 38.99 16.42 23.33
N GLN A 422 38.56 15.17 23.46
CA GLN A 422 38.62 14.38 24.69
C GLN A 422 39.16 12.98 24.35
N GLU A 423 40.03 12.44 25.19
CA GLU A 423 40.67 11.12 25.01
C GLU A 423 39.67 9.97 24.81
N ARG A 424 38.48 10.07 25.43
CA ARG A 424 37.41 9.08 25.34
C ARG A 424 36.66 9.05 24.00
N MET A 425 36.82 10.07 23.15
CA MET A 425 36.08 10.20 21.89
C MET A 425 36.80 9.49 20.75
N ALA A 426 36.04 8.96 19.77
CA ALA A 426 36.59 8.15 18.70
C ALA A 426 37.52 8.90 17.74
N ALA A 427 37.20 10.15 17.44
CA ALA A 427 37.89 10.90 16.40
C ALA A 427 37.68 12.40 16.57
N ALA A 428 38.50 13.16 15.87
CA ALA A 428 38.45 14.60 15.90
C ALA A 428 37.29 15.14 15.04
N ASP A 429 36.58 16.16 15.52
CA ASP A 429 35.47 16.78 14.77
C ASP A 429 35.95 17.31 13.42
N TRP A 430 35.27 16.89 12.35
CA TRP A 430 35.40 17.44 11.00
C TRP A 430 34.43 18.60 10.78
N GLN A 431 33.21 18.44 11.29
CA GLN A 431 32.20 19.49 11.39
C GLN A 431 31.95 19.83 12.86
N PRO A 432 31.71 21.10 13.19
CA PRO A 432 31.44 21.49 14.57
C PRO A 432 30.18 20.77 15.10
N ALA A 433 30.28 20.19 16.29
CA ALA A 433 29.15 19.53 16.94
C ALA A 433 28.05 20.56 17.26
N PRO A 434 26.78 20.28 16.94
CA PRO A 434 25.68 21.19 17.24
C PRO A 434 25.38 21.19 18.75
N VAL A 435 24.96 22.34 19.28
CA VAL A 435 24.56 22.47 20.70
C VAL A 435 23.32 21.64 21.01
N LYS A 436 22.39 21.54 20.06
CA LYS A 436 21.21 20.68 20.11
C LYS A 436 21.22 19.79 18.87
N SER A 437 21.12 18.48 19.05
CA SER A 437 21.09 17.52 17.96
C SER A 437 19.68 17.37 17.38
N ALA A 438 19.56 16.60 16.29
CA ALA A 438 18.26 16.24 15.72
C ALA A 438 17.39 15.39 16.68
N ILE A 439 18.01 14.69 17.64
CA ILE A 439 17.31 13.89 18.65
C ILE A 439 17.24 14.58 20.02
N GLY A 440 17.54 15.88 20.09
CA GLY A 440 17.54 16.67 21.32
C GLY A 440 18.94 16.86 21.90
N PRO A 441 19.41 16.06 22.88
CA PRO A 441 20.70 16.27 23.52
C PRO A 441 21.89 16.15 22.54
N PRO A 442 23.05 16.76 22.82
CA PRO A 442 24.27 16.55 22.05
C PRO A 442 24.62 15.07 21.90
N VAL A 443 25.11 14.68 20.71
CA VAL A 443 25.44 13.28 20.38
C VAL A 443 26.91 13.15 20.01
N ASP A 444 27.59 12.21 20.67
CA ASP A 444 29.01 11.90 20.43
C ASP A 444 29.28 10.40 20.30
N TRP A 445 30.43 10.05 19.76
CA TRP A 445 30.91 8.66 19.68
C TRP A 445 31.90 8.38 20.81
N LEU A 446 31.47 7.58 21.79
CA LEU A 446 32.30 7.15 22.90
C LEU A 446 33.10 5.91 22.49
N ALA A 447 34.43 6.02 22.44
CA ALA A 447 35.31 4.97 21.94
C ALA A 447 36.18 4.32 23.02
N HIS A 448 36.64 5.11 23.99
CA HIS A 448 37.64 4.67 24.96
C HIS A 448 37.20 5.03 26.37
N PHE A 449 37.47 4.13 27.32
CA PHE A 449 37.41 4.41 28.75
C PHE A 449 38.77 4.91 29.23
N THR A 450 38.79 5.83 30.20
CA THR A 450 40.00 6.57 30.61
C THR A 450 40.48 6.22 32.01
N ARG A 451 39.63 5.56 32.83
CA ARG A 451 39.96 5.26 34.23
C ARG A 451 40.72 3.96 34.48
N VAL A 452 40.72 3.04 33.53
CA VAL A 452 41.55 1.83 33.60
C VAL A 452 42.45 1.79 32.38
N GLN A 453 43.76 1.88 32.60
CA GLN A 453 44.75 1.84 31.54
C GLN A 453 45.56 0.54 31.61
N SER A 454 46.07 0.11 30.46
CA SER A 454 47.04 -0.98 30.35
C SER A 454 48.40 -0.43 29.96
N LEU A 455 49.46 -1.07 30.47
CA LEU A 455 50.84 -0.84 30.01
C LEU A 455 51.20 -1.74 28.81
N ASP A 456 50.35 -2.71 28.46
CA ASP A 456 50.57 -3.62 27.34
C ASP A 456 50.12 -2.98 26.02
N GLU A 457 51.05 -2.84 25.08
CA GLU A 457 50.79 -2.29 23.74
C GLU A 457 49.81 -3.15 22.93
N LYS A 458 49.79 -4.48 23.12
CA LYS A 458 48.81 -5.35 22.45
C LYS A 458 47.39 -5.01 22.90
N VAL A 459 47.19 -4.80 24.20
CA VAL A 459 45.91 -4.41 24.78
C VAL A 459 45.47 -3.05 24.24
N LYS A 460 46.38 -2.07 24.19
CA LYS A 460 46.08 -0.74 23.62
C LYS A 460 45.68 -0.84 22.15
N SER A 461 46.40 -1.66 21.35
CA SER A 461 46.07 -1.89 19.94
C SER A 461 44.67 -2.47 19.77
N THR A 462 44.32 -3.53 20.52
CA THR A 462 42.99 -4.15 20.42
C THR A 462 41.86 -3.19 20.78
N LEU A 463 42.05 -2.34 21.80
CA LEU A 463 41.07 -1.31 22.14
C LEU A 463 40.94 -0.21 21.07
N ALA A 464 42.05 0.13 20.40
CA ALA A 464 42.06 1.11 19.31
C ALA A 464 41.38 0.57 18.03
N ASP A 465 41.55 -0.72 17.74
CA ASP A 465 40.94 -1.38 16.57
C ASP A 465 39.41 -1.57 16.72
N HIS A 466 38.89 -1.57 17.95
CA HIS A 466 37.48 -1.82 18.28
C HIS A 466 36.87 -0.72 19.18
N PRO A 467 36.82 0.53 18.71
CA PRO A 467 36.39 1.68 19.50
C PRO A 467 34.93 1.52 19.96
N GLY A 468 34.73 1.61 21.28
CA GLY A 468 33.41 1.59 21.92
C GLY A 468 32.81 0.19 22.11
N GLU A 469 33.50 -0.89 21.74
CA GLU A 469 32.94 -2.25 21.76
C GLU A 469 33.14 -2.99 23.08
N PHE A 470 33.96 -2.47 23.99
CA PHE A 470 34.40 -3.16 25.20
C PHE A 470 33.75 -2.69 26.51
N PHE A 471 32.86 -1.69 26.48
CA PHE A 471 32.24 -1.13 27.68
C PHE A 471 31.43 -2.16 28.48
N ILE A 472 30.70 -3.06 27.80
CA ILE A 472 29.96 -4.13 28.48
C ILE A 472 30.93 -5.08 29.20
N ALA A 473 31.98 -5.55 28.50
CA ALA A 473 33.00 -6.42 29.08
C ALA A 473 33.70 -5.78 30.30
N LEU A 474 33.98 -4.47 30.23
CA LEU A 474 34.51 -3.70 31.36
C LEU A 474 33.54 -3.71 32.55
N GLY A 475 32.27 -3.43 32.30
CA GLY A 475 31.23 -3.42 33.33
C GLY A 475 31.03 -4.78 34.02
N LEU A 476 31.12 -5.87 33.26
CA LEU A 476 31.11 -7.24 33.78
C LEU A 476 32.34 -7.49 34.68
N ALA A 477 33.53 -7.11 34.22
CA ALA A 477 34.75 -7.32 35.00
C ALA A 477 34.75 -6.48 36.29
N LEU A 478 34.27 -5.24 36.24
CA LEU A 478 34.09 -4.35 37.40
C LEU A 478 33.21 -4.98 38.49
N GLN A 479 32.21 -5.77 38.09
CA GLN A 479 31.36 -6.48 39.06
C GLN A 479 32.14 -7.51 39.87
N GLY A 480 33.07 -8.25 39.26
CA GLY A 480 33.82 -9.30 39.98
C GLY A 480 34.90 -8.74 40.90
N VAL A 481 35.46 -7.57 40.55
CA VAL A 481 36.40 -6.84 41.42
C VAL A 481 35.70 -5.94 42.44
N GLU A 482 34.38 -6.09 42.60
CA GLU A 482 33.55 -5.38 43.57
C GLU A 482 33.64 -3.84 43.42
N GLN A 483 33.60 -3.36 42.17
CA GLN A 483 33.55 -1.94 41.81
C GLN A 483 32.32 -1.58 40.96
N ALA A 484 31.37 -2.51 40.81
CA ALA A 484 30.09 -2.25 40.16
C ALA A 484 29.13 -1.49 41.09
N GLU A 485 28.43 -0.49 40.55
CA GLU A 485 27.35 0.20 41.26
C GLU A 485 26.13 -0.71 41.45
N VAL A 486 25.85 -1.58 40.47
CA VAL A 486 24.76 -2.54 40.52
C VAL A 486 25.28 -3.97 40.29
N PRO A 487 25.52 -4.75 41.37
CA PRO A 487 26.09 -6.09 41.29
C PRO A 487 25.01 -7.20 41.18
N LEU A 488 24.10 -7.11 40.21
CA LEU A 488 23.04 -8.12 40.02
C LEU A 488 23.56 -9.49 39.54
N ASN A 489 22.90 -10.60 39.90
CA ASN A 489 23.27 -11.93 39.40
C ASN A 489 22.03 -12.76 39.07
N LEU A 490 21.90 -13.18 37.81
CA LEU A 490 20.76 -13.96 37.31
C LEU A 490 20.92 -15.48 37.57
N ILE A 491 22.08 -15.96 37.99
CA ILE A 491 22.30 -17.39 38.30
C ILE A 491 21.74 -17.72 39.70
N THR A 492 21.84 -16.80 40.64
CA THR A 492 21.42 -16.99 42.03
C THR A 492 19.97 -16.57 42.22
N ALA A 493 19.06 -17.53 42.23
CA ALA A 493 17.70 -17.35 42.72
C ALA A 493 17.56 -18.08 44.07
N GLU A 494 18.07 -17.49 45.14
CA GLU A 494 17.67 -17.90 46.50
C GLU A 494 17.18 -16.69 47.27
N LYS A 495 15.91 -16.81 47.70
CA LYS A 495 15.11 -15.92 48.57
C LYS A 495 15.92 -14.80 49.21
N GLY A 496 15.56 -13.56 48.89
CA GLY A 496 16.15 -12.33 49.40
C GLY A 496 16.33 -12.32 50.91
N SER A 497 17.48 -12.81 51.35
CA SER A 497 17.87 -12.81 52.74
C SER A 497 18.96 -11.79 52.91
N VAL A 498 18.65 -10.79 53.73
CA VAL A 498 19.60 -9.83 54.31
C VAL A 498 20.84 -10.53 54.91
N LEU A 499 20.75 -11.84 55.24
CA LEU A 499 21.88 -12.65 55.70
C LEU A 499 22.95 -12.96 54.63
N ALA A 500 22.66 -12.89 53.32
CA ALA A 500 23.68 -13.08 52.29
C ALA A 500 24.71 -11.93 52.30
N ARG A 501 24.29 -10.71 52.67
CA ARG A 501 25.20 -9.58 52.91
C ARG A 501 26.07 -9.82 54.15
N PHE A 502 25.58 -10.51 55.18
CA PHE A 502 26.34 -10.80 56.41
C PHE A 502 27.41 -11.90 56.25
N LYS A 503 27.29 -12.83 55.29
CA LYS A 503 28.37 -13.79 54.99
C LYS A 503 29.56 -13.15 54.25
N SER A 504 29.43 -11.92 53.73
CA SER A 504 30.55 -11.18 53.13
C SER A 504 31.50 -10.54 54.16
N VAL A 505 31.11 -10.48 55.44
CA VAL A 505 31.90 -9.84 56.51
C VAL A 505 32.93 -10.79 57.15
N PHE A 506 32.88 -12.10 56.85
CA PHE A 506 33.93 -13.05 57.23
C PHE A 506 34.79 -13.45 56.02
N GLY A 507 35.81 -12.63 55.74
CA GLY A 507 37.15 -13.11 55.36
C GLY A 507 37.35 -13.78 53.99
N ARG A 508 36.48 -13.60 52.99
CA ARG A 508 36.81 -13.99 51.61
C ARG A 508 37.46 -12.80 50.90
N LYS A 509 38.78 -12.86 50.65
CA LYS A 509 39.47 -11.86 49.83
C LYS A 509 38.79 -11.78 48.46
N SER A 510 38.44 -10.58 47.99
CA SER A 510 37.92 -10.35 46.65
C SER A 510 38.87 -10.99 45.61
N PRO A 511 38.36 -11.66 44.57
CA PRO A 511 39.21 -12.32 43.59
C PRO A 511 40.11 -11.30 42.88
N ALA A 512 41.43 -11.53 42.92
CA ALA A 512 42.41 -10.60 42.37
C ALA A 512 42.37 -10.50 40.84
N MET A 513 41.73 -11.46 40.15
CA MET A 513 41.69 -11.54 38.68
C MET A 513 40.30 -11.92 38.19
N VAL A 514 39.74 -11.09 37.30
CA VAL A 514 38.36 -11.25 36.80
C VAL A 514 38.30 -11.06 35.29
N TRP A 515 37.63 -11.97 34.61
CA TRP A 515 37.25 -11.86 33.21
C TRP A 515 35.79 -11.41 33.07
N GLY A 516 35.55 -10.35 32.31
CA GLY A 516 34.22 -9.96 31.82
C GLY A 516 34.05 -10.37 30.36
N LEU A 517 33.03 -11.17 30.05
CA LEU A 517 32.77 -11.75 28.72
C LEU A 517 31.46 -11.23 28.12
N ASP A 518 31.58 -10.42 27.06
CA ASP A 518 30.49 -9.97 26.20
C ASP A 518 30.44 -10.79 24.90
N LEU A 519 29.46 -11.70 24.81
CA LEU A 519 29.30 -12.61 23.66
C LEU A 519 28.09 -12.18 22.82
N GLY A 520 28.37 -11.34 21.80
CA GLY A 520 27.36 -10.84 20.86
C GLY A 520 27.12 -11.78 19.65
N ASP A 521 26.49 -11.22 18.62
CA ASP A 521 26.21 -11.92 17.35
C ASP A 521 27.31 -11.73 16.28
N HIS A 522 28.36 -10.95 16.58
CA HIS A 522 29.51 -10.75 15.66
C HIS A 522 30.82 -11.29 16.22
N ALA A 523 31.05 -11.09 17.51
CA ALA A 523 32.30 -11.41 18.16
C ALA A 523 32.09 -11.59 19.67
N LEU A 524 33.03 -12.30 20.29
CA LEU A 524 33.28 -12.23 21.73
C LEU A 524 34.23 -11.07 22.03
N LYS A 525 33.86 -10.22 22.97
CA LYS A 525 34.72 -9.19 23.56
C LYS A 525 34.97 -9.55 25.03
N ALA A 526 36.23 -9.67 25.41
CA ALA A 526 36.61 -10.06 26.76
C ALA A 526 37.64 -9.11 27.37
N ILE A 527 37.45 -8.74 28.63
CA ILE A 527 38.36 -7.91 29.42
C ILE A 527 38.82 -8.66 30.66
N LYS A 528 40.13 -8.66 30.93
CA LYS A 528 40.70 -9.13 32.20
C LYS A 528 41.11 -7.94 33.07
N LEU A 529 40.45 -7.78 34.21
CA LEU A 529 40.87 -6.85 35.25
C LEU A 529 41.65 -7.58 36.33
N VAL A 530 42.71 -6.95 36.79
CA VAL A 530 43.50 -7.39 37.94
C VAL A 530 43.52 -6.27 38.97
N ARG A 531 43.21 -6.62 40.23
CA ARG A 531 43.30 -5.71 41.36
C ARG A 531 44.62 -5.93 42.06
N ASP A 532 45.45 -4.89 42.14
CA ASP A 532 46.69 -4.95 42.89
C ASP A 532 46.38 -5.06 44.40
N GLU A 533 46.92 -6.10 45.06
CA GLU A 533 46.59 -6.40 46.46
C GLU A 533 47.10 -5.34 47.45
N LYS A 534 48.11 -4.54 47.08
CA LYS A 534 48.74 -3.56 47.96
C LYS A 534 48.13 -2.17 47.82
N THR A 535 47.91 -1.74 46.58
CA THR A 535 47.44 -0.40 46.23
C THR A 535 45.93 -0.36 46.00
N GLY A 536 45.30 -1.52 45.74
CA GLY A 536 43.90 -1.61 45.37
C GLY A 536 43.57 -1.06 43.98
N GLN A 537 44.57 -0.64 43.20
CA GLN A 537 44.39 -0.13 41.85
C GLN A 537 43.99 -1.24 40.89
N LEU A 538 43.15 -0.90 39.91
CA LEU A 538 42.75 -1.80 38.85
C LEU A 538 43.65 -1.62 37.63
N HIS A 539 44.12 -2.73 37.09
CA HIS A 539 44.89 -2.76 35.86
C HIS A 539 44.18 -3.63 34.82
N LEU A 540 44.16 -3.15 33.58
CA LEU A 540 43.67 -3.91 32.43
C LEU A 540 44.79 -4.85 31.95
N ALA A 541 44.69 -6.12 32.32
CA ALA A 541 45.73 -7.11 32.06
C ALA A 541 45.61 -7.79 30.70
N ALA A 542 44.39 -7.90 30.15
CA ALA A 542 44.18 -8.47 28.83
C ALA A 542 42.87 -7.96 28.20
N CYS A 543 42.83 -7.96 26.88
CA CYS A 543 41.69 -7.59 26.06
C CYS A 543 41.66 -8.51 24.84
N GLU A 544 40.59 -9.26 24.66
CA GLU A 544 40.44 -10.22 23.55
C GLU A 544 39.21 -9.86 22.71
N TYR A 545 39.42 -9.77 21.39
CA TYR A 545 38.36 -9.65 20.40
C TYR A 545 38.42 -10.88 19.48
N ILE A 546 37.39 -11.72 19.52
CA ILE A 546 37.34 -12.95 18.72
C ILE A 546 36.08 -12.91 17.85
N SER A 547 36.27 -12.60 16.56
CA SER A 547 35.22 -12.67 15.54
C SER A 547 34.70 -14.10 15.39
N HIS A 548 33.39 -14.23 15.19
CA HIS A 548 32.81 -15.50 14.78
C HIS A 548 33.32 -15.93 13.39
N GLU A 549 33.49 -17.24 13.20
CA GLU A 549 33.88 -17.82 11.90
C GLU A 549 32.83 -17.56 10.80
N ARG A 550 31.57 -17.36 11.20
CA ARG A 550 30.43 -17.09 10.33
C ARG A 550 29.57 -15.99 10.94
N SER A 551 29.00 -15.14 10.09
CA SER A 551 28.11 -14.06 10.50
C SER A 551 26.79 -14.60 11.06
N LEU A 552 26.36 -14.12 12.24
CA LEU A 552 25.07 -14.46 12.83
C LEU A 552 23.99 -13.40 12.55
N GLY A 553 24.13 -12.65 11.44
CA GLY A 553 23.09 -11.75 10.93
C GLY A 553 22.28 -12.31 9.75
N GLY A 554 22.71 -13.43 9.16
CA GLY A 554 22.06 -14.04 7.99
C GLY A 554 20.75 -14.75 8.31
N SER A 555 20.06 -15.23 7.28
CA SER A 555 18.79 -15.98 7.41
C SER A 555 18.95 -17.33 8.13
N ASP A 556 20.15 -17.91 8.14
CA ASP A 556 20.49 -19.17 8.80
C ASP A 556 21.06 -18.97 10.22
N ALA A 557 21.16 -17.72 10.70
CA ALA A 557 21.82 -17.38 11.95
C ALA A 557 21.30 -18.18 13.15
N ASP A 558 19.98 -18.36 13.27
CA ASP A 558 19.38 -19.09 14.38
C ASP A 558 19.76 -20.57 14.41
N MET A 559 19.96 -21.19 13.24
CA MET A 559 20.32 -22.61 13.14
C MET A 559 21.78 -22.86 13.53
N ILE A 560 22.67 -21.92 13.23
CA ILE A 560 24.12 -22.08 13.42
C ILE A 560 24.66 -21.39 14.68
N ARG A 561 23.86 -20.53 15.34
CA ARG A 561 24.30 -19.65 16.45
C ARG A 561 25.04 -20.41 17.55
N ALA A 562 24.46 -21.52 18.03
CA ALA A 562 25.03 -22.27 19.14
C ALA A 562 26.41 -22.86 18.78
N GLU A 563 26.53 -23.48 17.61
CA GLU A 563 27.80 -24.07 17.13
C GLU A 563 28.88 -23.00 16.98
N VAL A 564 28.54 -21.89 16.31
CA VAL A 564 29.47 -20.79 16.04
C VAL A 564 29.95 -20.14 17.34
N GLN A 565 29.04 -19.82 18.26
CA GLN A 565 29.40 -19.21 19.53
C GLN A 565 30.19 -20.16 20.44
N GLU A 566 29.91 -21.47 20.40
CA GLU A 566 30.67 -22.49 21.14
C GLU A 566 32.13 -22.53 20.69
N LYS A 567 32.37 -22.55 19.37
CA LYS A 567 33.71 -22.50 18.80
C LYS A 567 34.45 -21.23 19.21
N THR A 568 33.80 -20.07 19.18
CA THR A 568 34.39 -18.80 19.61
C THR A 568 34.78 -18.82 21.10
N LEU A 569 33.94 -19.39 21.96
CA LEU A 569 34.26 -19.54 23.39
C LEU A 569 35.37 -20.56 23.63
N ALA A 570 35.40 -21.67 22.89
CA ALA A 570 36.47 -22.66 22.98
C ALA A 570 37.82 -22.07 22.55
N ASP A 571 37.82 -21.24 21.51
CA ASP A 571 39.00 -20.48 21.07
C ASP A 571 39.48 -19.52 22.17
N PHE A 572 38.56 -18.76 22.79
CA PHE A 572 38.88 -17.92 23.95
C PHE A 572 39.52 -18.71 25.10
N ALA A 573 38.92 -19.83 25.49
CA ALA A 573 39.41 -20.68 26.57
C ALA A 573 40.77 -21.35 26.21
N GLY A 574 41.01 -21.65 24.94
CA GLY A 574 42.30 -22.16 24.46
C GLY A 574 43.42 -21.12 24.44
N ARG A 575 43.09 -19.84 24.24
CA ARG A 575 44.05 -18.73 24.22
C ARG A 575 44.42 -18.19 25.59
N ASN A 576 43.60 -18.43 26.62
CA ASN A 576 43.71 -17.75 27.92
C ASN A 576 43.73 -18.74 29.09
N ASP A 577 44.59 -18.49 30.08
CA ASP A 577 44.53 -19.21 31.35
C ASP A 577 43.40 -18.65 32.23
N LEU A 578 42.38 -19.48 32.45
CA LEU A 578 41.22 -19.16 33.28
C LEU A 578 41.41 -19.61 34.74
N LYS A 579 42.49 -20.32 35.08
CA LYS A 579 42.74 -20.77 36.45
C LYS A 579 42.88 -19.59 37.40
N GLY A 580 42.24 -19.70 38.57
CA GLY A 580 42.26 -18.65 39.59
C GLY A 580 41.57 -17.33 39.19
N CYS A 581 40.93 -17.28 38.01
CA CYS A 581 40.16 -16.13 37.56
C CYS A 581 38.67 -16.36 37.81
N GLN A 582 37.97 -15.33 38.26
CA GLN A 582 36.50 -15.33 38.22
C GLN A 582 36.04 -14.96 36.81
N VAL A 583 35.02 -15.63 36.28
CA VAL A 583 34.44 -15.30 34.97
C VAL A 583 33.01 -14.78 35.14
N ILE A 584 32.76 -13.58 34.61
CA ILE A 584 31.45 -12.93 34.58
C ILE A 584 31.02 -12.80 33.12
N ALA A 585 29.85 -13.30 32.79
CA ALA A 585 29.33 -13.29 31.43
C ALA A 585 28.04 -12.49 31.32
N ALA A 586 27.77 -11.97 30.12
CA ALA A 586 26.51 -11.29 29.81
C ALA A 586 25.46 -12.22 29.17
N ILE A 587 24.19 -11.88 29.44
CA ILE A 587 23.05 -12.28 28.62
C ILE A 587 22.58 -11.10 27.78
N ALA A 588 22.25 -11.38 26.50
CA ALA A 588 21.92 -10.37 25.51
C ALA A 588 20.72 -9.49 25.92
N ALA A 589 20.80 -8.18 25.68
CA ALA A 589 19.82 -7.20 26.12
C ALA A 589 18.39 -7.52 25.64
N GLN A 590 18.22 -8.00 24.40
CA GLN A 590 16.91 -8.39 23.85
C GLN A 590 16.26 -9.60 24.54
N ARG A 591 17.05 -10.36 25.33
CA ARG A 591 16.57 -11.52 26.11
C ARG A 591 16.25 -11.16 27.57
N VAL A 592 16.39 -9.88 27.92
CA VAL A 592 16.21 -9.35 29.28
C VAL A 592 15.04 -8.37 29.33
N LEU A 593 14.28 -8.44 30.42
CA LEU A 593 13.22 -7.51 30.77
C LEU A 593 13.65 -6.68 31.98
N GLY A 594 13.71 -5.36 31.81
CA GLY A 594 13.90 -4.39 32.90
C GLY A 594 12.57 -3.79 33.36
N ARG A 595 12.38 -3.68 34.67
CA ARG A 595 11.26 -2.97 35.29
C ARG A 595 11.77 -2.06 36.40
N PHE A 596 11.26 -0.84 36.42
CA PHE A 596 11.64 0.19 37.37
C PHE A 596 10.37 0.60 38.10
N CYS A 597 10.36 0.45 39.42
CA CYS A 597 9.20 0.82 40.22
C CYS A 597 9.64 1.38 41.57
N GLU A 598 8.71 2.07 42.22
CA GLU A 598 8.92 2.68 43.52
C GLU A 598 8.06 1.95 44.53
N LEU A 599 8.69 1.45 45.59
CA LEU A 599 7.97 0.90 46.73
C LEU A 599 7.62 2.04 47.69
N PRO A 600 6.42 2.03 48.30
CA PRO A 600 6.08 2.99 49.35
C PRO A 600 7.00 2.80 50.56
N PRO A 601 7.06 3.75 51.51
CA PRO A 601 7.77 3.57 52.76
C PRO A 601 7.35 2.28 53.48
N LEU A 602 8.30 1.37 53.72
CA LEU A 602 8.04 0.10 54.39
C LEU A 602 9.25 -0.39 55.21
N PRO A 603 9.03 -1.18 56.27
CA PRO A 603 10.12 -1.80 57.01
C PRO A 603 11.06 -2.59 56.12
N ALA A 604 12.38 -2.47 56.32
CA ALA A 604 13.40 -3.20 55.54
C ALA A 604 13.11 -4.73 55.40
N LYS A 605 12.56 -5.35 56.45
CA LYS A 605 12.17 -6.78 56.45
C LYS A 605 11.04 -7.12 55.47
N LYS A 606 10.22 -6.15 55.06
CA LYS A 606 9.10 -6.34 54.14
C LYS A 606 9.45 -6.05 52.68
N VAL A 607 10.61 -5.43 52.41
CA VAL A 607 11.05 -5.03 51.06
C VAL A 607 11.05 -6.22 50.11
N ALA A 608 11.71 -7.33 50.47
CA ALA A 608 11.81 -8.49 49.59
C ALA A 608 10.44 -9.06 49.17
N ALA A 609 9.49 -9.14 50.11
CA ALA A 609 8.14 -9.63 49.83
C ALA A 609 7.35 -8.65 48.95
N ALA A 610 7.51 -7.33 49.16
CA ALA A 610 6.90 -6.31 48.32
C ALA A 610 7.48 -6.33 46.90
N VAL A 611 8.80 -6.49 46.74
CA VAL A 611 9.42 -6.65 45.41
C VAL A 611 8.89 -7.88 44.69
N GLU A 612 8.78 -9.02 45.38
CA GLU A 612 8.24 -10.23 44.77
C GLU A 612 6.77 -10.04 44.33
N PHE A 613 5.98 -9.31 45.13
CA PHE A 613 4.60 -8.97 44.77
C PHE A 613 4.56 -8.06 43.53
N GLU A 614 5.35 -6.99 43.48
CA GLU A 614 5.45 -6.11 42.31
C GLU A 614 5.93 -6.86 41.07
N ALA A 615 6.98 -7.67 41.18
CA ALA A 615 7.54 -8.43 40.08
C ALA A 615 6.49 -9.32 39.38
N LYS A 616 5.57 -9.94 40.13
CA LYS A 616 4.46 -10.75 39.58
C LYS A 616 3.51 -9.95 38.69
N HIS A 617 3.34 -8.65 38.96
CA HIS A 617 2.44 -7.78 38.19
C HIS A 617 3.15 -7.08 37.03
N GLN A 618 4.47 -6.92 37.12
CA GLN A 618 5.26 -6.17 36.14
C GLN A 618 5.66 -7.00 34.92
N PHE A 619 5.73 -8.34 35.05
CA PHE A 619 6.10 -9.23 33.96
C PHE A 619 4.89 -9.99 33.39
N PRO A 620 4.79 -10.11 32.05
CA PRO A 620 3.73 -10.89 31.41
C PRO A 620 3.97 -12.41 31.48
N ILE A 621 5.08 -12.85 32.09
CA ILE A 621 5.50 -14.25 32.18
C ILE A 621 5.58 -14.61 33.68
N PRO A 622 5.10 -15.80 34.10
CA PRO A 622 5.22 -16.27 35.47
C PRO A 622 6.66 -16.22 36.01
N LEU A 623 6.84 -15.79 37.26
CA LEU A 623 8.17 -15.61 37.86
C LEU A 623 8.99 -16.91 37.98
N ASP A 624 8.33 -18.07 38.06
CA ASP A 624 8.97 -19.39 38.12
C ASP A 624 9.58 -19.82 36.78
N GLU A 625 9.09 -19.28 35.66
CA GLU A 625 9.69 -19.41 34.33
C GLU A 625 10.85 -18.44 34.09
N LEU A 626 11.10 -17.52 35.02
CA LEU A 626 12.11 -16.47 34.92
C LEU A 626 13.25 -16.67 35.93
N LYS A 627 14.47 -16.38 35.49
CA LYS A 627 15.56 -15.99 36.38
C LYS A 627 15.51 -14.49 36.52
N TRP A 628 15.37 -14.01 37.74
CA TRP A 628 15.25 -12.59 38.02
C TRP A 628 16.00 -12.21 39.29
N ALA A 629 16.42 -10.95 39.33
CA ALA A 629 17.07 -10.33 40.47
C ALA A 629 16.60 -8.88 40.57
N TYR A 630 16.74 -8.28 41.75
CA TYR A 630 16.40 -6.88 41.96
C TYR A 630 17.50 -6.15 42.73
N TYR A 631 17.58 -4.84 42.51
CA TYR A 631 18.48 -3.94 43.20
C TYR A 631 17.70 -2.74 43.73
N VAL A 632 18.00 -2.32 44.97
CA VAL A 632 17.43 -1.11 45.57
C VAL A 632 18.39 0.03 45.28
N LEU A 633 17.93 1.03 44.54
CA LEU A 633 18.77 2.14 44.06
C LEU A 633 19.08 3.15 45.16
N ASP A 634 18.12 3.38 46.07
CA ASP A 634 18.28 4.26 47.24
C ASP A 634 18.34 3.46 48.54
N GLU A 635 19.54 3.27 49.07
CA GLU A 635 19.71 2.68 50.41
C GLU A 635 19.69 3.80 51.45
N ALA A 636 18.51 4.15 51.96
CA ALA A 636 18.39 4.91 53.20
C ALA A 636 18.75 3.99 54.38
N GLU A 637 19.51 4.49 55.35
CA GLU A 637 19.93 3.74 56.54
C GLU A 637 19.04 4.05 57.78
N GLY A 638 18.94 3.09 58.70
CA GLY A 638 18.25 3.27 59.98
C GLY A 638 16.72 3.45 59.85
N LYS A 639 16.10 4.13 60.84
CA LYS A 639 14.64 4.35 60.85
C LYS A 639 14.15 5.24 59.71
N ALA A 640 14.99 6.13 59.17
CA ALA A 640 14.67 6.97 58.01
C ALA A 640 14.38 6.16 56.75
N ALA A 641 14.93 4.93 56.64
CA ALA A 641 14.66 4.02 55.55
C ALA A 641 13.20 3.55 55.48
N ASP A 642 12.55 3.46 56.64
CA ASP A 642 11.17 2.96 56.73
C ASP A 642 10.14 4.08 56.41
N GLU A 643 10.60 5.33 56.35
CA GLU A 643 9.79 6.53 56.11
C GLU A 643 9.96 7.10 54.69
N ALA A 644 10.95 6.63 53.94
CA ALA A 644 11.21 7.05 52.55
C ALA A 644 10.74 6.00 51.53
N PRO A 645 10.22 6.41 50.36
CA PRO A 645 9.99 5.51 49.25
C PRO A 645 11.32 4.93 48.75
N ARG A 646 11.29 3.69 48.24
CA ARG A 646 12.49 3.02 47.73
C ARG A 646 12.33 2.71 46.25
N ARG A 647 13.24 3.23 45.43
CA ARG A 647 13.30 2.86 44.01
C ARG A 647 13.98 1.50 43.85
N ILE A 648 13.34 0.64 43.07
CA ILE A 648 13.85 -0.70 42.78
C ILE A 648 13.95 -0.91 41.27
N MET A 649 15.03 -1.55 40.88
CA MET A 649 15.19 -2.11 39.54
C MET A 649 15.03 -3.62 39.63
N ILE A 650 14.18 -4.19 38.77
CA ILE A 650 14.00 -5.62 38.62
C ILE A 650 14.45 -6.01 37.21
N VAL A 651 15.31 -7.01 37.13
CA VAL A 651 15.85 -7.53 35.87
C VAL A 651 15.51 -9.00 35.80
N ALA A 652 14.91 -9.43 34.69
CA ALA A 652 14.48 -10.80 34.49
C ALA A 652 14.84 -11.32 33.09
N ALA A 653 15.13 -12.62 32.98
CA ALA A 653 15.32 -13.34 31.73
C ALA A 653 14.65 -14.71 31.81
N ARG A 654 14.20 -15.26 30.67
CA ARG A 654 13.64 -16.61 30.64
C ARG A 654 14.68 -17.63 31.11
N ASN A 655 14.24 -18.58 31.94
CA ASN A 655 15.09 -19.66 32.44
C ASN A 655 15.82 -20.38 31.29
N SER A 656 15.12 -20.65 30.18
CA SER A 656 15.69 -21.31 28.99
C SER A 656 16.89 -20.56 28.41
N HIS A 657 16.82 -19.22 28.30
CA HIS A 657 17.92 -18.41 27.76
C HIS A 657 19.14 -18.38 28.69
N VAL A 658 18.91 -18.36 30.02
CA VAL A 658 19.99 -18.42 31.01
C VAL A 658 20.69 -19.78 30.95
N GLN A 659 19.92 -20.87 30.93
CA GLN A 659 20.49 -22.22 30.86
C GLN A 659 21.23 -22.46 29.54
N GLU A 660 20.70 -21.98 28.41
CA GLU A 660 21.37 -22.04 27.11
C GLU A 660 22.76 -21.39 27.15
N ARG A 661 22.87 -20.16 27.68
CA ARG A 661 24.15 -19.44 27.79
C ARG A 661 25.13 -20.15 28.73
N LEU A 662 24.67 -20.60 29.90
CA LEU A 662 25.53 -21.31 30.84
C LEU A 662 26.02 -22.65 30.29
N ALA A 663 25.14 -23.40 29.62
CA ALA A 663 25.49 -24.66 28.98
C ALA A 663 26.54 -24.45 27.87
N LEU A 664 26.40 -23.39 27.08
CA LEU A 664 27.36 -23.02 26.04
C LEU A 664 28.76 -22.74 26.63
N CYS A 665 28.84 -21.88 27.66
CA CYS A 665 30.11 -21.62 28.35
C CYS A 665 30.70 -22.88 28.97
N LYS A 666 29.87 -23.72 29.61
CA LYS A 666 30.31 -24.97 30.22
C LYS A 666 30.89 -25.96 29.21
N ARG A 667 30.28 -26.10 28.02
CA ARG A 667 30.82 -26.96 26.94
C ARG A 667 32.16 -26.46 26.42
N ALA A 668 32.40 -25.15 26.43
CA ALA A 668 33.68 -24.54 26.12
C ALA A 668 34.70 -24.59 27.28
N GLY A 669 34.39 -25.23 28.41
CA GLY A 669 35.27 -25.32 29.57
C GLY A 669 35.33 -24.05 30.45
N ILE A 670 34.34 -23.17 30.33
CA ILE A 670 34.27 -21.89 31.05
C ILE A 670 33.23 -21.97 32.17
N GLU A 671 33.68 -21.84 33.41
CA GLU A 671 32.80 -21.76 34.59
C GLU A 671 32.38 -20.31 34.87
N VAL A 672 31.13 -19.97 34.54
CA VAL A 672 30.57 -18.63 34.77
C VAL A 672 30.14 -18.51 36.23
N SER A 673 30.74 -17.57 36.96
CA SER A 673 30.43 -17.27 38.37
C SER A 673 29.22 -16.35 38.52
N VAL A 674 29.06 -15.41 37.59
CA VAL A 674 27.97 -14.43 37.56
C VAL A 674 27.47 -14.29 36.14
N LEU A 675 26.14 -14.34 35.96
CA LEU A 675 25.49 -13.97 34.70
C LEU A 675 24.73 -12.67 34.90
N GLN A 676 25.07 -11.66 34.11
CA GLN A 676 24.54 -10.30 34.21
C GLN A 676 23.87 -9.87 32.90
N SER A 677 22.97 -8.89 32.95
CA SER A 677 22.44 -8.24 31.74
C SER A 677 23.46 -7.28 31.12
N GLU A 678 23.57 -7.25 29.79
CA GLU A 678 24.37 -6.25 29.05
C GLU A 678 24.08 -4.81 29.49
N CYS A 679 22.80 -4.43 29.66
CA CYS A 679 22.42 -3.08 30.06
C CYS A 679 22.92 -2.71 31.46
N VAL A 680 22.89 -3.65 32.41
CA VAL A 680 23.38 -3.42 33.78
C VAL A 680 24.90 -3.37 33.81
N ALA A 681 25.57 -4.24 33.06
CA ALA A 681 27.01 -4.18 32.90
C ALA A 681 27.43 -2.84 32.27
N LEU A 682 26.76 -2.40 31.21
CA LEU A 682 27.02 -1.11 30.59
C LEU A 682 26.80 0.05 31.56
N HIS A 683 25.74 0.01 32.37
CA HIS A 683 25.54 0.99 33.45
C HIS A 683 26.74 1.04 34.40
N ASN A 684 27.20 -0.10 34.88
CA ASN A 684 28.36 -0.19 35.78
C ASN A 684 29.61 0.43 35.15
N ALA A 685 29.88 0.18 33.87
CA ALA A 685 31.00 0.77 33.16
C ALA A 685 30.89 2.29 33.03
N ILE A 686 29.70 2.81 32.72
CA ILE A 686 29.46 4.25 32.55
C ILE A 686 29.53 4.98 33.88
N ARG A 687 28.94 4.41 34.93
CA ARG A 687 29.03 4.96 36.29
C ARG A 687 30.47 4.97 36.79
N PHE A 688 31.22 3.90 36.51
CA PHE A 688 32.64 3.87 36.79
C PHE A 688 33.39 4.95 36.02
N GLU A 689 33.13 5.16 34.72
CA GLU A 689 33.87 6.11 33.88
C GLU A 689 33.52 7.60 34.13
N PHE A 690 32.26 7.90 34.42
CA PHE A 690 31.74 9.27 34.53
C PHE A 690 31.33 9.68 35.95
N GLY A 691 31.11 8.75 36.88
CA GLY A 691 30.70 9.04 38.25
C GLY A 691 31.85 9.49 39.16
N THR A 692 31.57 9.97 40.36
CA THR A 692 32.62 10.35 41.32
C THR A 692 33.44 9.11 41.72
N PRO A 693 34.79 9.13 41.67
CA PRO A 693 35.58 7.99 42.11
C PRO A 693 35.25 7.66 43.58
N PRO A 694 35.16 6.38 43.97
CA PRO A 694 34.96 6.03 45.37
C PRO A 694 36.10 6.63 46.20
N ALA A 695 35.75 7.32 47.30
CA ALA A 695 36.74 7.80 48.24
C ALA A 695 37.59 6.61 48.68
N ALA A 696 38.91 6.69 48.46
CA ALA A 696 39.81 5.71 49.05
C ALA A 696 39.54 5.71 50.56
N GLU A 697 39.18 4.56 51.13
CA GLU A 697 39.05 4.42 52.57
C GLU A 697 40.37 4.86 53.20
N GLU A 698 40.41 6.07 53.75
CA GLU A 698 41.46 6.50 54.66
C GLU A 698 41.35 5.56 55.87
N LYS A 699 42.18 4.53 55.86
CA LYS A 699 42.52 3.83 57.10
C LYS A 699 43.00 4.91 58.06
N LYS A 700 42.23 5.16 59.13
CA LYS A 700 42.69 5.90 60.31
C LYS A 700 43.96 5.20 60.80
N GLY A 701 45.12 5.74 60.40
CA GLY A 701 46.44 5.23 60.69
C GLY A 701 47.37 6.42 60.89
N ASP A 702 48.00 6.46 62.05
CA ASP A 702 48.67 7.59 62.67
C ASP A 702 49.57 8.45 61.76
N ALA A 703 49.43 9.77 61.95
CA ALA A 703 50.25 10.79 61.33
C ALA A 703 51.74 10.62 61.68
N LYS A 704 52.57 10.53 60.64
CA LYS A 704 53.86 11.24 60.45
C LYS A 704 54.62 10.62 59.27
N THR A 705 54.63 11.26 58.09
CA THR A 705 55.86 11.72 57.40
C THR A 705 55.59 12.24 55.97
N SER A 706 56.18 13.41 55.71
CA SER A 706 56.69 14.00 54.45
C SER A 706 55.92 13.84 53.13
N SER A 707 55.15 14.89 52.84
CA SER A 707 55.08 15.64 51.57
C SER A 707 55.96 15.18 50.38
N GLN A 708 55.32 14.60 49.37
CA GLN A 708 55.64 14.85 47.97
C GLN A 708 54.34 15.13 47.20
N LYS A 709 54.24 16.35 46.67
CA LYS A 709 53.10 16.88 45.90
C LYS A 709 52.95 16.10 44.58
N ALA A 710 51.85 15.38 44.43
CA ALA A 710 51.32 15.02 43.12
C ALA A 710 50.88 16.30 42.36
N PRO A 711 50.98 16.34 41.03
CA PRO A 711 50.59 17.50 40.23
C PRO A 711 49.08 17.78 40.36
N PRO A 712 48.65 19.05 40.17
CA PRO A 712 47.29 19.46 40.46
C PRO A 712 46.33 18.75 39.51
N VAL A 713 45.44 17.94 40.09
CA VAL A 713 44.21 17.52 39.44
C VAL A 713 43.47 18.80 39.09
N VAL A 714 43.36 19.09 37.81
CA VAL A 714 42.49 20.17 37.31
C VAL A 714 41.09 19.82 37.79
N ASN A 715 40.56 20.62 38.72
CA ASN A 715 39.17 20.56 39.14
C ASN A 715 38.30 20.60 37.89
N PRO A 716 37.53 19.54 37.55
CA PRO A 716 36.38 19.76 36.69
C PRO A 716 35.46 20.70 37.45
N ALA A 717 35.11 21.82 36.80
CA ALA A 717 34.13 22.76 37.32
C ALA A 717 32.95 22.01 37.94
N SER A 718 32.62 22.37 39.19
CA SER A 718 31.38 22.06 39.91
C SER A 718 30.30 21.39 39.05
N VAL A 719 30.24 20.06 39.09
CA VAL A 719 29.16 19.32 38.43
C VAL A 719 28.03 19.17 39.44
N GLU A 720 26.89 19.77 39.10
CA GLU A 720 25.60 19.63 39.79
C GLU A 720 25.25 18.14 40.01
N GLU A 721 24.73 17.83 41.19
CA GLU A 721 24.65 16.49 41.78
C GLU A 721 23.73 15.46 41.10
N ASP A 722 23.12 15.73 39.94
CA ASP A 722 22.24 14.74 39.28
C ASP A 722 22.14 14.96 37.76
N VAL A 723 23.05 14.38 36.99
CA VAL A 723 23.05 14.42 35.52
C VAL A 723 22.84 13.03 34.92
N ALA A 724 21.89 12.91 33.98
CA ALA A 724 21.67 11.67 33.22
C ALA A 724 22.46 11.67 31.90
N LEU A 725 23.07 10.51 31.58
CA LEU A 725 23.73 10.23 30.32
C LEU A 725 22.98 9.12 29.58
N ALA A 726 22.68 9.35 28.30
CA ALA A 726 22.12 8.32 27.44
C ALA A 726 23.23 7.61 26.67
N ILE A 727 23.21 6.28 26.63
CA ILE A 727 24.11 5.46 25.82
C ILE A 727 23.27 4.69 24.80
N VAL A 728 23.66 4.77 23.54
CA VAL A 728 23.03 4.04 22.43
C VAL A 728 24.03 2.99 21.97
N ASP A 729 23.83 1.76 22.41
CA ASP A 729 24.63 0.62 21.99
C ASP A 729 23.97 -0.06 20.78
N ILE A 730 24.69 -0.09 19.66
CA ILE A 730 24.18 -0.60 18.40
C ILE A 730 24.98 -1.86 18.01
N GLY A 731 24.33 -3.00 18.18
CA GLY A 731 24.86 -4.30 17.79
C GLY A 731 24.47 -4.71 16.37
N VAL A 732 24.60 -6.01 16.10
CA VAL A 732 24.16 -6.62 14.83
C VAL A 732 22.64 -6.70 14.76
N SER A 733 22.01 -7.29 15.79
CA SER A 733 20.59 -7.66 15.76
C SER A 733 19.70 -6.77 16.61
N SER A 734 20.28 -5.99 17.51
CA SER A 734 19.56 -5.11 18.44
C SER A 734 20.30 -3.81 18.69
N THR A 735 19.52 -2.79 19.05
CA THR A 735 20.00 -1.52 19.61
C THR A 735 19.41 -1.35 20.99
N SER A 736 20.24 -0.98 21.96
CA SER A 736 19.85 -0.67 23.33
C SER A 736 20.08 0.80 23.63
N VAL A 737 19.03 1.51 24.05
CA VAL A 737 19.11 2.87 24.59
C VAL A 737 19.07 2.76 26.10
N LEU A 738 20.20 3.07 26.73
CA LEU A 738 20.40 3.10 28.17
C LEU A 738 20.39 4.54 28.65
N VAL A 739 19.75 4.85 29.77
CA VAL A 739 19.92 6.12 30.48
C VAL A 739 20.47 5.84 31.86
N SER A 740 21.65 6.39 32.16
CA SER A 740 22.44 6.12 33.35
C SER A 740 22.63 7.40 34.17
N SER A 741 22.38 7.33 35.47
CA SER A 741 22.54 8.43 36.42
C SER A 741 22.87 7.91 37.82
N SER A 742 23.22 8.80 38.75
CA SER A 742 23.28 8.53 40.21
C SER A 742 21.96 8.02 40.78
N ARG A 743 20.85 8.42 40.15
CA ARG A 743 19.49 8.02 40.53
C ARG A 743 19.08 6.65 40.00
N GLY A 744 19.95 6.01 39.22
CA GLY A 744 19.76 4.67 38.70
C GLY A 744 19.78 4.57 37.18
N LEU A 745 19.12 3.53 36.70
CA LEU A 745 19.18 3.05 35.33
C LEU A 745 17.80 3.05 34.67
N TRP A 746 17.75 3.29 33.36
CA TRP A 746 16.62 2.97 32.51
C TRP A 746 17.13 2.38 31.19
N PHE A 747 16.40 1.45 30.58
CA PHE A 747 16.75 1.01 29.23
C PHE A 747 15.57 0.54 28.40
N ARG A 748 15.76 0.63 27.08
CA ARG A 748 14.88 0.04 26.07
C ARG A 748 15.72 -0.58 24.95
N THR A 749 15.38 -1.80 24.57
CA THR A 749 16.04 -2.52 23.47
C THR A 749 15.05 -2.79 22.35
N PHE A 750 15.48 -2.62 21.10
CA PHE A 750 14.67 -2.84 19.90
C PHE A 750 15.51 -3.42 18.74
N GLY A 751 14.85 -3.99 17.73
CA GLY A 751 15.50 -4.77 16.66
C GLY A 751 16.05 -3.99 15.46
N GLN A 752 15.98 -2.66 15.48
CA GLN A 752 16.59 -1.83 14.44
C GLN A 752 18.09 -1.67 14.74
N ALA A 753 18.95 -2.33 13.97
CA ALA A 753 20.37 -2.50 14.27
C ALA A 753 21.23 -2.67 13.01
N GLY A 754 22.50 -3.02 13.18
CA GLY A 754 23.49 -3.10 12.10
C GLY A 754 23.09 -4.04 10.95
N ASN A 755 22.36 -5.13 11.22
CA ASN A 755 21.94 -6.11 10.23
C ASN A 755 20.84 -5.58 9.28
N ASN A 756 20.02 -4.63 9.72
CA ASN A 756 19.00 -4.01 8.87
C ASN A 756 19.66 -3.26 7.70
N PHE A 757 20.78 -2.58 7.95
CA PHE A 757 21.59 -1.95 6.91
C PHE A 757 22.17 -2.97 5.95
N THR A 758 22.74 -4.05 6.47
CA THR A 758 23.35 -5.13 5.67
C THR A 758 22.31 -5.79 4.77
N ASN A 759 21.13 -6.12 5.29
CA ASN A 759 20.04 -6.72 4.51
C ASN A 759 19.53 -5.76 3.42
N GLN A 760 19.38 -4.48 3.75
CA GLN A 760 18.91 -3.48 2.79
C GLN A 760 19.93 -3.27 1.67
N LEU A 761 21.23 -3.24 1.98
CA LEU A 761 22.31 -3.18 1.00
C LEU A 761 22.35 -4.44 0.12
N ALA A 762 22.25 -5.63 0.71
CA ALA A 762 22.23 -6.90 -0.02
C ALA A 762 21.07 -6.92 -1.04
N LYS A 763 19.88 -6.48 -0.61
CA LYS A 763 18.69 -6.42 -1.46
C LYS A 763 18.81 -5.38 -2.58
N GLN A 764 19.17 -4.15 -2.26
CA GLN A 764 19.20 -3.03 -3.23
C GLN A 764 20.35 -3.14 -4.22
N LEU A 765 21.51 -3.62 -3.78
CA LEU A 765 22.69 -3.76 -4.62
C LEU A 765 22.83 -5.15 -5.24
N GLN A 766 21.91 -6.08 -4.92
CA GLN A 766 21.90 -7.47 -5.41
C GLN A 766 23.23 -8.20 -5.15
N VAL A 767 23.75 -8.07 -3.92
CA VAL A 767 25.00 -8.70 -3.47
C VAL A 767 24.74 -9.68 -2.33
N THR A 768 25.71 -10.54 -2.01
CA THR A 768 25.58 -11.44 -0.86
C THR A 768 25.56 -10.65 0.46
N HIS A 769 25.02 -11.26 1.52
CA HIS A 769 25.01 -10.64 2.87
C HIS A 769 26.43 -10.26 3.33
N GLU A 770 27.41 -11.13 3.09
CA GLU A 770 28.81 -10.88 3.43
C GLU A 770 29.40 -9.70 2.63
N GLN A 771 29.14 -9.64 1.33
CA GLN A 771 29.56 -8.50 0.50
C GLN A 771 28.89 -7.20 0.95
N ALA A 772 27.62 -7.24 1.32
CA ALA A 772 26.91 -6.08 1.87
C ALA A 772 27.51 -5.60 3.20
N GLU A 773 27.93 -6.51 4.08
CA GLU A 773 28.59 -6.16 5.34
C GLU A 773 29.95 -5.50 5.09
N GLN A 774 30.73 -6.02 4.13
CA GLN A 774 31.99 -5.40 3.71
C GLN A 774 31.77 -4.00 3.13
N LEU A 775 30.72 -3.81 2.33
CA LEU A 775 30.34 -2.50 1.79
C LEU A 775 29.89 -1.52 2.88
N LYS A 776 29.12 -1.99 3.87
CA LYS A 776 28.70 -1.17 5.03
C LYS A 776 29.90 -0.63 5.81
N ARG A 777 30.91 -1.48 6.04
CA ARG A 777 32.16 -1.12 6.73
C ARG A 777 33.10 -0.26 5.87
N SER A 778 33.07 -0.44 4.56
CA SER A 778 33.91 0.29 3.59
C SER A 778 33.08 0.91 2.47
N PRO A 779 32.30 1.98 2.73
CA PRO A 779 31.39 2.57 1.75
C PRO A 779 32.07 3.03 0.46
N SER A 780 33.36 3.41 0.53
CA SER A 780 34.15 3.81 -0.62
C SER A 780 34.36 2.69 -1.66
N LYS A 781 34.19 1.42 -1.28
CA LYS A 781 34.28 0.27 -2.19
C LYS A 781 33.01 0.05 -3.01
N ALA A 782 31.90 0.70 -2.67
CA ALA A 782 30.67 0.61 -3.46
C ALA A 782 30.93 1.05 -4.90
N ARG A 783 30.47 0.28 -5.89
CA ARG A 783 30.64 0.63 -7.32
C ARG A 783 30.00 1.99 -7.64
N ARG A 784 28.77 2.19 -7.15
CA ARG A 784 28.03 3.45 -7.16
C ARG A 784 27.71 3.85 -5.73
N TYR A 785 28.39 4.86 -5.22
CA TYR A 785 28.25 5.35 -3.86
C TYR A 785 26.90 6.04 -3.64
N HIS A 786 26.34 6.73 -4.64
CA HIS A 786 25.02 7.34 -4.50
C HIS A 786 23.91 6.28 -4.30
N LEU A 787 24.02 5.10 -4.93
CA LEU A 787 23.10 3.98 -4.69
C LEU A 787 23.29 3.35 -3.29
N PHE A 788 24.53 3.30 -2.80
CA PHE A 788 24.81 2.90 -1.41
C PHE A 788 24.07 3.82 -0.42
N LEU A 789 24.16 5.13 -0.61
CA LEU A 789 23.44 6.10 0.25
C LEU A 789 21.92 5.96 0.12
N ALA A 790 21.39 5.80 -1.10
CA ALA A 790 19.96 5.59 -1.32
C ALA A 790 19.45 4.33 -0.59
N ALA A 791 20.27 3.28 -0.51
CA ALA A 791 19.95 2.07 0.23
C ALA A 791 20.00 2.25 1.75
N THR A 792 20.97 3.00 2.29
CA THR A 792 21.16 3.13 3.75
C THR A 792 20.33 4.25 4.38
N GLN A 793 20.02 5.32 3.66
CA GLN A 793 19.32 6.50 4.21
C GLN A 793 17.99 6.16 4.92
N PRO A 794 17.10 5.32 4.39
CA PRO A 794 15.86 4.97 5.09
C PRO A 794 16.11 4.29 6.44
N GLN A 795 17.16 3.46 6.52
CA GLN A 795 17.53 2.74 7.74
C GLN A 795 18.14 3.69 8.78
N LEU A 796 18.88 4.72 8.35
CA LEU A 796 19.39 5.78 9.23
C LEU A 796 18.23 6.57 9.87
N VAL A 797 17.26 6.99 9.06
CA VAL A 797 16.08 7.73 9.52
C VAL A 797 15.24 6.88 10.48
N GLN A 798 15.01 5.61 10.16
CA GLN A 798 14.25 4.70 11.00
C GLN A 798 14.92 4.48 12.37
N LEU A 799 16.23 4.25 12.38
CA LEU A 799 17.01 4.08 13.62
C LEU A 799 17.02 5.35 14.47
N ALA A 800 17.29 6.51 13.86
CA ALA A 800 17.26 7.80 14.57
C ALA A 800 15.88 8.06 15.21
N GLY A 801 14.79 7.75 14.49
CA GLY A 801 13.44 7.89 15.01
C GLY A 801 13.13 6.93 16.18
N GLU A 802 13.64 5.69 16.18
CA GLU A 802 13.49 4.79 17.34
C GLU A 802 14.29 5.24 18.55
N ILE A 803 15.49 5.81 18.35
CA ILE A 803 16.29 6.40 19.42
C ILE A 803 15.53 7.59 20.01
N GLU A 804 15.04 8.52 19.19
CA GLU A 804 14.26 9.67 19.63
C GLU A 804 13.00 9.25 20.41
N ARG A 805 12.24 8.26 19.91
CA ARG A 805 11.09 7.69 20.64
C ARG A 805 11.48 7.10 21.99
N SER A 806 12.64 6.46 22.07
CA SER A 806 13.14 5.88 23.32
C SER A 806 13.53 6.95 24.33
N LEU A 807 14.21 8.01 23.89
CA LEU A 807 14.53 9.17 24.75
C LEU A 807 13.24 9.88 25.21
N ALA A 808 12.27 10.08 24.33
CA ALA A 808 10.98 10.65 24.68
C ALA A 808 10.20 9.77 25.69
N SER A 809 10.26 8.44 25.53
CA SER A 809 9.68 7.50 26.49
C SER A 809 10.34 7.59 27.86
N TYR A 810 11.66 7.77 27.92
CA TYR A 810 12.37 8.00 29.18
C TYR A 810 11.87 9.28 29.85
N HIS A 811 11.84 10.41 29.14
CA HIS A 811 11.38 11.69 29.70
C HIS A 811 9.93 11.64 30.21
N LYS A 812 9.05 10.90 29.51
CA LYS A 812 7.67 10.69 29.97
C LYS A 812 7.57 9.93 31.29
N GLN A 813 8.49 8.97 31.52
CA GLN A 813 8.53 8.15 32.73
C GLN A 813 9.34 8.80 33.87
N ASN A 814 10.31 9.66 33.53
CA ASN A 814 11.29 10.23 34.44
C ASN A 814 11.44 11.73 34.21
N SER A 815 10.42 12.52 34.54
CA SER A 815 10.40 13.98 34.30
C SER A 815 11.39 14.79 35.15
N ALA A 816 12.01 14.17 36.15
CA ALA A 816 12.84 14.85 37.15
C ALA A 816 14.34 14.92 36.79
N LEU A 817 14.77 14.32 35.67
CA LEU A 817 16.17 14.24 35.26
C LEU A 817 16.29 14.37 33.75
N ASP A 818 16.93 15.44 33.29
CA ASP A 818 17.19 15.65 31.89
C ASP A 818 18.47 14.95 31.42
N ILE A 819 18.43 14.46 30.19
CA ILE A 819 19.57 13.83 29.52
C ILE A 819 20.49 14.95 29.03
N SER A 820 21.67 15.05 29.63
CA SER A 820 22.65 16.08 29.24
C SER A 820 23.36 15.77 27.92
N ARG A 821 23.53 14.47 27.61
CA ARG A 821 24.29 14.00 26.45
C ARG A 821 23.92 12.57 26.07
N VAL A 822 24.05 12.28 24.78
CA VAL A 822 23.91 10.94 24.20
C VAL A 822 25.28 10.49 23.68
N TYR A 823 25.69 9.29 24.06
CA TYR A 823 26.89 8.63 23.53
C TYR A 823 26.51 7.39 22.74
N GLY A 824 27.00 7.29 21.51
CA GLY A 824 26.93 6.06 20.73
C GLY A 824 28.11 5.14 21.00
N ILE A 825 27.84 3.84 21.08
CA ILE A 825 28.82 2.77 21.21
C ILE A 825 28.43 1.54 20.37
N GLY A 826 29.31 0.54 20.31
CA GLY A 826 29.08 -0.69 19.56
C GLY A 826 29.45 -0.59 18.08
N GLY A 827 29.80 -1.72 17.46
CA GLY A 827 30.27 -1.77 16.08
C GLY A 827 29.25 -1.24 15.05
N GLY A 828 27.95 -1.32 15.35
CA GLY A 828 26.89 -0.77 14.49
C GLY A 828 26.87 0.77 14.47
N PHE A 829 27.37 1.44 15.51
CA PHE A 829 27.42 2.90 15.57
C PHE A 829 28.40 3.49 14.55
N GLN A 830 29.37 2.69 14.10
CA GLN A 830 30.35 3.05 13.06
C GLN A 830 29.74 3.13 11.65
N THR A 831 28.45 2.80 11.49
CA THR A 831 27.76 2.87 10.20
C THR A 831 27.83 4.28 9.63
N HIS A 832 28.42 4.40 8.44
CA HIS A 832 28.65 5.69 7.80
C HIS A 832 27.34 6.49 7.64
N GLY A 833 27.38 7.77 8.03
CA GLY A 833 26.23 8.67 8.01
C GLY A 833 25.33 8.60 9.25
N LEU A 834 25.49 7.63 10.16
CA LEU A 834 24.65 7.53 11.34
C LEU A 834 24.83 8.69 12.30
N LEU A 835 26.07 9.01 12.70
CA LEU A 835 26.30 10.16 13.56
C LEU A 835 25.84 11.47 12.90
N ARG A 836 25.94 11.57 11.57
CA ARG A 836 25.44 12.72 10.79
C ARG A 836 23.93 12.84 10.93
N GLN A 837 23.20 11.74 10.75
CA GLN A 837 21.76 11.68 10.93
C GLN A 837 21.35 12.06 12.37
N LEU A 838 22.05 11.57 13.38
CA LEU A 838 21.73 11.86 14.79
C LEU A 838 22.04 13.31 15.17
N ARG A 839 23.16 13.88 14.69
CA ARG A 839 23.53 15.28 14.96
C ARG A 839 22.67 16.27 14.20
N PHE A 840 22.43 16.04 12.90
CA PHE A 840 21.90 17.06 11.99
C PHE A 840 20.56 16.72 11.33
N GLY A 841 20.10 15.46 11.44
CA GLY A 841 18.85 15.01 10.83
C GLY A 841 18.91 14.89 9.30
N LYS A 842 20.12 14.85 8.74
CA LYS A 842 20.40 14.91 7.29
C LYS A 842 21.31 13.78 6.82
#